data_AF-A0A8J3URY1-F1
#
_entry.id   AF-A0A8J3URY1-F1
#
_cell.length_a   1.000
_cell.length_b   1.000
_cell.length_c   1.000
_cell.angle_alpha   90.00
_cell.angle_beta   90.00
_cell.angle_gamma   90.00
#
_symmetry.space_group_name_H-M   'P 1'
#
loop_
_entity.id
_entity.type
_entity.pdbx_description
1 polymer ?
#
loop_
_entity_poly.entity_id
_entity_poly.type
_entity_poly.pdbx_seq_one_letter_code
_entity_poly.pdbx_strand_id
1 'polypeptide(L)'
;MRPTRAAGPRRVLVIGNLTIDDVVRSDGTVRMASPGGNVVYAALAARLWNPATGIVTRRGDDLPAEILTTLERLDVDTSGVRTVDGPTIRNWVIYEDDGRRHWIYRTPAERSTEVAVRPDDIPSGRLGGAPVVHLAAMPLAAAAALVEHIRTEAPDALITLDTHEDWVGDPEAVLDLAARVDVFVPSREELAGVTGYDDPAEAAAGLRRRGVPAVVVKLGSDGALVDAEGLPGQARVAAYPADVADTTGAGDTFCGALAAALAAGLPLLDAVRRGAATAAWAIAEFGSLALAGLDADTAQRRFEALQPDHVPRASAPGSAAMPYDIDVMRREIDMIPEVIVQRLADPDGQSERIARILTERGIEHLFLVGCGDSYFAGLATALAFQRHTAISARAVHALDFARYQVRYLPERSAVICVSFSGKVGRTTEAATQARRFGHLSIALTNNQTGALAEAAELVLPIGVPTLGFSPGTSTYLGMVATLDDLALRWAAARGRDTTAARDALLAIPRLAEQTLRANAGSAEKAARSLAGQSWITFLGGGPNESSAKFGAAKLFEGPQVVGVSTNIEEWAHEEYFVSSAGTPVVMVAPSGASADRAAEILSELDFIGAFPIVVSDVAPRVPALHLPLAAAVPEEFSPLLAALPLSLLGFHLAETLGKKSYNFPSEAAKTEHYDTIHRIVIGEPA
;
A
#
# COMPACT_ATOMS: atom_id res chain seq x y z
N MET A 1 -35.43 9.06 -5.14
CA MET A 1 -35.39 9.74 -6.46
C MET A 1 -36.67 9.51 -7.27
N ARG A 2 -37.24 10.56 -7.86
CA ARG A 2 -38.29 10.46 -8.90
C ARG A 2 -37.64 10.04 -10.23
N PRO A 3 -38.20 9.08 -10.98
CA PRO A 3 -37.67 8.71 -12.28
C PRO A 3 -38.29 9.58 -13.37
N THR A 4 -37.49 10.38 -14.07
CA THR A 4 -37.88 10.92 -15.38
C THR A 4 -36.82 10.62 -16.43
N ARG A 5 -37.21 9.67 -17.28
CA ARG A 5 -36.59 9.28 -18.55
C ARG A 5 -36.53 10.48 -19.50
N ALA A 6 -35.34 10.76 -20.03
CA ALA A 6 -35.16 11.30 -21.38
C ALA A 6 -34.41 10.23 -22.19
N ALA A 7 -34.98 9.80 -23.31
CA ALA A 7 -34.60 8.59 -24.05
C ALA A 7 -33.54 8.83 -25.14
N GLY A 8 -32.53 9.66 -24.86
CA GLY A 8 -31.36 9.89 -25.72
C GLY A 8 -30.14 10.25 -24.89
N PRO A 9 -28.90 10.03 -25.39
CA PRO A 9 -27.68 10.34 -24.64
C PRO A 9 -27.64 11.84 -24.35
N ARG A 10 -27.46 12.19 -23.07
CA ARG A 10 -27.35 13.59 -22.63
C ARG A 10 -26.04 14.16 -23.17
N ARG A 11 -26.01 15.46 -23.47
CA ARG A 11 -24.78 16.17 -23.80
C ARG A 11 -23.87 16.24 -22.56
N VAL A 12 -22.55 16.22 -22.77
CA VAL A 12 -21.56 16.49 -21.73
C VAL A 12 -20.98 17.88 -21.93
N LEU A 13 -21.03 18.72 -20.90
CA LEU A 13 -20.41 20.03 -20.89
C LEU A 13 -19.32 20.06 -19.82
N VAL A 14 -18.07 20.19 -20.23
CA VAL A 14 -16.92 20.31 -19.33
C VAL A 14 -16.61 21.80 -19.15
N ILE A 15 -16.65 22.28 -17.91
CA ILE A 15 -16.35 23.67 -17.57
C ILE A 15 -15.08 23.68 -16.74
N GLY A 16 -14.05 24.36 -17.23
CA GLY A 16 -12.73 24.35 -16.58
C GLY A 16 -11.74 25.33 -17.21
N ASN A 17 -10.53 25.31 -16.70
CA ASN A 17 -9.45 26.20 -17.11
C ASN A 17 -8.58 25.54 -18.19
N LEU A 18 -8.23 26.34 -19.19
CA LEU A 18 -7.28 26.01 -20.24
C LEU A 18 -5.91 26.57 -19.88
N THR A 19 -4.85 25.79 -20.08
CA THR A 19 -3.47 26.25 -19.88
C THR A 19 -2.61 26.01 -21.12
N ILE A 20 -1.49 26.74 -21.17
CA ILE A 20 -0.36 26.50 -22.06
C ILE A 20 0.75 25.90 -21.20
N ASP A 21 1.13 24.66 -21.48
CA ASP A 21 2.14 23.96 -20.68
C ASP A 21 3.43 23.80 -21.48
N ASP A 22 4.53 24.29 -20.90
CA ASP A 22 5.88 24.07 -21.39
C ASP A 22 6.47 22.88 -20.64
N VAL A 23 6.58 21.76 -21.35
CA VAL A 23 6.94 20.47 -20.77
C VAL A 23 8.44 20.23 -20.92
N VAL A 24 9.10 19.84 -19.83
CA VAL A 24 10.49 19.37 -19.81
C VAL A 24 10.49 17.96 -19.26
N ARG A 25 10.85 16.97 -20.07
CA ARG A 25 10.93 15.57 -19.66
C ARG A 25 12.29 15.25 -19.05
N SER A 26 12.33 14.20 -18.25
CA SER A 26 13.55 13.76 -17.57
C SER A 26 14.64 13.27 -18.56
N ASP A 27 14.22 12.76 -19.73
CA ASP A 27 15.10 12.41 -20.85
C ASP A 27 15.68 13.63 -21.61
N GLY A 28 15.37 14.85 -21.17
CA GLY A 28 15.80 16.11 -21.78
C GLY A 28 14.89 16.61 -22.92
N THR A 29 13.81 15.90 -23.26
CA THR A 29 12.86 16.35 -24.27
C THR A 29 12.10 17.59 -23.79
N VAL A 30 12.14 18.67 -24.57
CA VAL A 30 11.39 19.90 -24.29
C VAL A 30 10.28 20.08 -25.31
N ARG A 31 9.05 20.31 -24.84
CA ARG A 31 7.88 20.67 -25.67
C ARG A 31 7.27 21.96 -25.17
N MET A 32 7.49 23.03 -25.92
CA MET A 32 6.95 24.35 -25.62
C MET A 32 5.52 24.49 -26.12
N ALA A 33 4.73 25.30 -25.41
CA ALA A 33 3.38 25.68 -25.78
C ALA A 33 2.43 24.48 -26.07
N SER A 34 2.56 23.42 -25.27
CA SER A 34 1.66 22.27 -25.33
C SER A 34 0.28 22.66 -24.76
N PRO A 35 -0.82 22.06 -25.25
CA PRO A 35 -2.12 22.20 -24.61
C PRO A 35 -2.08 21.61 -23.20
N GLY A 36 -2.78 22.26 -22.29
CA GLY A 36 -2.91 21.83 -20.91
C GLY A 36 -4.21 22.29 -20.27
N GLY A 37 -4.31 22.04 -18.96
CA GLY A 37 -5.44 22.45 -18.14
C GLY A 37 -6.52 21.38 -18.04
N ASN A 38 -7.22 21.40 -16.92
CA ASN A 38 -8.19 20.38 -16.55
C ASN A 38 -9.31 20.20 -17.61
N VAL A 39 -9.69 21.28 -18.30
CA VAL A 39 -10.72 21.22 -19.34
C VAL A 39 -10.30 20.34 -20.52
N VAL A 40 -9.01 20.32 -20.89
CA VAL A 40 -8.49 19.53 -22.00
C VAL A 40 -8.47 18.05 -21.64
N TYR A 41 -7.92 17.71 -20.48
CA TYR A 41 -7.86 16.34 -19.98
C TYR A 41 -9.26 15.73 -19.81
N ALA A 42 -10.19 16.46 -19.20
CA ALA A 42 -11.55 16.01 -19.00
C ALA A 42 -12.33 15.90 -20.33
N ALA A 43 -12.19 16.84 -21.26
CA ALA A 43 -12.87 16.79 -22.55
C ALA A 43 -12.39 15.64 -23.44
N LEU A 44 -11.07 15.40 -23.48
CA LEU A 44 -10.49 14.30 -24.25
C LEU A 44 -10.88 12.93 -23.70
N ALA A 45 -11.07 12.81 -22.39
CA ALA A 45 -11.63 11.63 -21.77
C ALA A 45 -13.13 11.46 -22.07
N ALA A 46 -13.90 12.55 -21.94
CA ALA A 46 -15.35 12.54 -22.14
C ALA A 46 -15.74 12.15 -23.58
N ARG A 47 -15.02 12.66 -24.60
CA ARG A 47 -15.31 12.36 -26.02
C ARG A 47 -15.21 10.88 -26.38
N LEU A 48 -14.40 10.09 -25.65
CA LEU A 48 -14.26 8.65 -25.88
C LEU A 48 -15.56 7.90 -25.58
N TRP A 49 -16.38 8.47 -24.70
CA TRP A 49 -17.59 7.83 -24.18
C TRP A 49 -18.87 8.58 -24.58
N ASN A 50 -18.75 9.83 -25.03
CA ASN A 50 -19.87 10.64 -25.48
C ASN A 50 -19.46 11.60 -26.61
N PRO A 51 -19.94 11.40 -27.86
CA PRO A 51 -19.60 12.26 -28.99
C PRO A 51 -20.22 13.66 -28.91
N ALA A 52 -21.20 13.88 -28.02
CA ALA A 52 -21.76 15.20 -27.75
C ALA A 52 -21.02 15.85 -26.56
N THR A 53 -19.68 15.93 -26.64
CA THR A 53 -18.83 16.58 -25.63
C THR A 53 -18.49 18.00 -26.09
N GLY A 54 -18.71 18.97 -25.21
CA GLY A 54 -18.29 20.36 -25.42
C GLY A 54 -17.60 20.96 -24.22
N ILE A 55 -16.86 22.04 -24.44
CA ILE A 55 -16.13 22.76 -23.39
C ILE A 55 -16.66 24.18 -23.20
N VAL A 56 -16.63 24.67 -21.96
CA VAL A 56 -16.71 26.11 -21.63
C VAL A 56 -15.44 26.48 -20.91
N THR A 57 -14.68 27.40 -21.50
CA THR A 57 -13.39 27.82 -20.94
C THR A 57 -13.04 29.22 -21.40
N ARG A 58 -12.03 29.81 -20.77
CA ARG A 58 -11.47 31.11 -21.13
C ARG A 58 -10.04 30.96 -21.60
N ARG A 59 -9.67 31.76 -22.59
CA ARG A 59 -8.30 31.87 -23.09
C ARG A 59 -7.87 33.32 -23.21
N GLY A 60 -6.57 33.56 -23.15
CA GLY A 60 -5.97 34.80 -23.62
C GLY A 60 -5.78 34.82 -25.13
N ASP A 61 -5.24 35.93 -25.61
CA ASP A 61 -4.92 36.15 -27.02
C ASP A 61 -3.67 35.35 -27.49
N ASP A 62 -2.92 34.79 -26.55
CA ASP A 62 -1.66 34.08 -26.74
C ASP A 62 -1.80 32.56 -26.88
N LEU A 63 -3.02 32.01 -26.80
CA LEU A 63 -3.26 30.58 -27.02
C LEU A 63 -2.94 30.20 -28.47
N PRO A 64 -2.04 29.22 -28.70
CA PRO A 64 -1.82 28.68 -30.05
C PRO A 64 -3.13 28.18 -30.69
N ALA A 65 -3.41 28.63 -31.90
CA ALA A 65 -4.65 28.30 -32.62
C ALA A 65 -4.78 26.78 -32.85
N GLU A 66 -3.63 26.10 -32.99
CA GLU A 66 -3.53 24.66 -33.21
C GLU A 66 -4.16 23.85 -32.07
N ILE A 67 -4.21 24.39 -30.85
CA ILE A 67 -4.83 23.72 -29.70
C ILE A 67 -6.34 23.57 -29.93
N LEU A 68 -7.03 24.67 -30.26
CA LEU A 68 -8.47 24.64 -30.52
C LEU A 68 -8.79 23.82 -31.77
N THR A 69 -8.01 23.99 -32.85
CA THR A 69 -8.17 23.18 -34.06
C THR A 69 -7.97 21.69 -33.81
N THR A 70 -7.08 21.31 -32.87
CA THR A 70 -6.89 19.91 -32.49
C THR A 70 -8.09 19.37 -31.74
N LEU A 71 -8.67 20.13 -30.80
CA LEU A 71 -9.88 19.73 -30.08
C LEU A 71 -11.07 19.58 -31.02
N GLU A 72 -11.25 20.52 -31.95
CA GLU A 72 -12.30 20.48 -32.98
C GLU A 72 -12.16 19.27 -33.90
N ARG A 73 -10.92 18.93 -34.30
CA ARG A 73 -10.62 17.72 -35.08
C ARG A 73 -10.90 16.42 -34.34
N LEU A 74 -10.94 16.47 -33.01
CA LEU A 74 -11.27 15.34 -32.14
C LEU A 74 -12.75 15.37 -31.71
N ASP A 75 -13.59 16.12 -32.43
CA ASP A 75 -15.03 16.25 -32.22
C ASP A 75 -15.42 16.84 -30.85
N VAL A 76 -14.53 17.63 -30.23
CA VAL A 76 -14.86 18.41 -29.05
C VAL A 76 -15.42 19.77 -29.48
N ASP A 77 -16.62 20.10 -29.01
CA ASP A 77 -17.26 21.37 -29.32
C ASP A 77 -16.63 22.53 -28.52
N THR A 78 -15.90 23.39 -29.23
CA THR A 78 -15.14 24.55 -28.71
C THR A 78 -15.93 25.87 -28.74
N SER A 79 -17.22 25.87 -29.12
CA SER A 79 -17.99 27.12 -29.23
C SER A 79 -18.25 27.83 -27.88
N GLY A 80 -17.98 27.16 -26.76
CA GLY A 80 -17.97 27.75 -25.42
C GLY A 80 -16.64 28.38 -25.00
N VAL A 81 -15.65 28.46 -25.89
CA VAL A 81 -14.37 29.13 -25.62
C VAL A 81 -14.53 30.65 -25.75
N ARG A 82 -14.27 31.38 -24.66
CA ARG A 82 -14.27 32.84 -24.63
C ARG A 82 -12.84 33.39 -24.62
N THR A 83 -12.61 34.45 -25.39
CA THR A 83 -11.35 35.20 -25.34
C THR A 83 -11.49 36.32 -24.32
N VAL A 84 -10.53 36.45 -23.42
CA VAL A 84 -10.51 37.48 -22.36
C VAL A 84 -9.17 38.22 -22.39
N ASP A 85 -9.18 39.48 -21.93
CA ASP A 85 -7.99 40.32 -21.92
C ASP A 85 -6.85 39.71 -21.10
N GLY A 86 -5.63 39.76 -21.64
CA GLY A 86 -4.40 39.25 -21.02
C GLY A 86 -4.01 37.83 -21.48
N PRO A 87 -2.96 37.23 -20.90
CA PRO A 87 -2.45 35.93 -21.32
C PRO A 87 -3.30 34.76 -20.82
N THR A 88 -3.21 33.63 -21.49
CA THR A 88 -3.67 32.32 -21.01
C THR A 88 -2.77 31.88 -19.86
N ILE A 89 -3.31 31.13 -18.89
CA ILE A 89 -2.47 30.55 -17.83
C ILE A 89 -1.36 29.74 -18.48
N ARG A 90 -0.11 29.98 -18.08
CA ARG A 90 1.05 29.30 -18.65
C ARG A 90 1.92 28.70 -17.57
N ASN A 91 2.35 27.46 -17.75
CA ASN A 91 3.09 26.70 -16.74
C ASN A 91 4.35 26.06 -17.33
N TRP A 92 5.37 25.89 -16.50
CA TRP A 92 6.36 24.83 -16.71
C TRP A 92 5.89 23.56 -16.02
N VAL A 93 5.98 22.44 -16.73
CA VAL A 93 5.78 21.09 -16.19
C VAL A 93 7.08 20.32 -16.38
N ILE A 94 7.85 20.17 -15.31
CA ILE A 94 9.18 19.56 -15.34
C ILE A 94 9.10 18.18 -14.70
N TYR A 95 9.48 17.14 -15.44
CA TYR A 95 9.49 15.75 -15.00
C TYR A 95 10.91 15.32 -14.61
N GLU A 96 11.02 14.64 -13.48
CA GLU A 96 12.25 14.06 -12.95
C GLU A 96 12.32 12.55 -13.27
N ASP A 97 13.53 11.99 -13.33
CA ASP A 97 13.74 10.56 -13.66
C ASP A 97 13.15 9.60 -12.61
N ASP A 98 12.89 10.09 -11.40
CA ASP A 98 12.24 9.35 -10.32
C ASP A 98 10.70 9.43 -10.34
N GLY A 99 10.14 10.01 -11.41
CA GLY A 99 8.69 10.16 -11.60
C GLY A 99 8.07 11.37 -10.89
N ARG A 100 8.85 12.18 -10.15
CA ARG A 100 8.37 13.44 -9.60
C ARG A 100 8.12 14.47 -10.71
N ARG A 101 7.22 15.41 -10.45
CA ARG A 101 6.95 16.55 -11.32
C ARG A 101 6.97 17.86 -10.54
N HIS A 102 7.43 18.92 -11.19
CA HIS A 102 7.40 20.28 -10.67
C HIS A 102 6.50 21.15 -11.55
N TRP A 103 5.51 21.80 -10.92
CA TRP A 103 4.64 22.76 -11.57
C TRP A 103 5.08 24.18 -11.22
N ILE A 104 5.41 24.99 -12.22
CA ILE A 104 5.86 26.37 -11.99
C ILE A 104 5.04 27.31 -12.86
N TYR A 105 4.27 28.19 -12.23
CA TYR A 105 3.51 29.21 -12.93
C TYR A 105 4.45 30.20 -13.64
N ARG A 106 4.22 30.40 -14.94
CA ARG A 106 4.86 31.45 -15.76
C ARG A 106 4.02 32.73 -15.83
N THR A 107 2.73 32.63 -15.51
CA THR A 107 1.82 33.75 -15.29
C THR A 107 1.64 34.00 -13.79
N PRO A 108 1.24 35.21 -13.35
CA PRO A 108 0.89 35.45 -11.95
C PRO A 108 -0.18 34.47 -11.44
N ALA A 109 -0.09 34.05 -10.18
CA ALA A 109 -1.00 33.06 -9.60
C ALA A 109 -2.46 33.55 -9.61
N GLU A 110 -2.67 34.85 -9.44
CA GLU A 110 -3.99 35.50 -9.47
C GLU A 110 -4.71 35.32 -10.80
N ARG A 111 -3.95 35.03 -11.88
CA ARG A 111 -4.49 34.82 -13.22
C ARG A 111 -5.47 33.65 -13.24
N SER A 112 -5.29 32.63 -12.39
CA SER A 112 -6.22 31.50 -12.26
C SER A 112 -7.65 31.94 -11.91
N THR A 113 -7.78 33.01 -11.12
CA THR A 113 -9.05 33.59 -10.71
C THR A 113 -9.63 34.53 -11.76
N GLU A 114 -8.78 35.33 -12.41
CA GLU A 114 -9.20 36.26 -13.47
C GLU A 114 -9.82 35.52 -14.66
N VAL A 115 -9.23 34.38 -15.04
CA VAL A 115 -9.66 33.56 -16.17
C VAL A 115 -10.52 32.37 -15.76
N ALA A 116 -10.93 32.28 -14.50
CA ALA A 116 -11.94 31.31 -14.09
C ALA A 116 -13.25 31.57 -14.86
N VAL A 117 -13.90 30.48 -15.28
CA VAL A 117 -15.16 30.56 -16.02
C VAL A 117 -16.26 31.16 -15.14
N ARG A 118 -17.11 32.00 -15.76
CA ARG A 118 -18.25 32.66 -15.13
C ARG A 118 -19.56 32.18 -15.77
N PRO A 119 -20.69 32.31 -15.08
CA PRO A 119 -22.01 31.98 -15.62
C PRO A 119 -22.28 32.50 -17.05
N ASP A 120 -21.99 33.77 -17.31
CA ASP A 120 -22.25 34.42 -18.60
C ASP A 120 -21.42 33.86 -19.78
N ASP A 121 -20.38 33.08 -19.50
CA ASP A 121 -19.59 32.45 -20.56
C ASP A 121 -20.32 31.27 -21.19
N ILE A 122 -21.24 30.63 -20.45
CA ILE A 122 -22.01 29.47 -20.91
C ILE A 122 -22.92 29.91 -22.06
N PRO A 123 -22.72 29.42 -23.31
CA PRO A 123 -23.53 29.89 -24.42
C PRO A 123 -25.01 29.57 -24.26
N SER A 124 -25.89 30.48 -24.70
CA SER A 124 -27.34 30.32 -24.58
C SER A 124 -27.82 29.00 -25.21
N GLY A 125 -28.69 28.27 -24.50
CA GLY A 125 -29.22 26.98 -24.95
C GLY A 125 -28.30 25.79 -24.73
N ARG A 126 -27.05 25.98 -24.26
CA ARG A 126 -26.12 24.87 -23.96
C ARG A 126 -26.51 24.03 -22.75
N LEU A 127 -27.32 24.61 -21.86
CA LEU A 127 -27.90 23.91 -20.72
C LEU A 127 -29.27 23.25 -21.05
N GLY A 128 -29.76 23.40 -22.28
CA GLY A 128 -31.01 22.79 -22.72
C GLY A 128 -30.94 21.27 -22.87
N GLY A 129 -32.01 20.56 -22.53
CA GLY A 129 -32.11 19.10 -22.68
C GLY A 129 -31.50 18.29 -21.54
N ALA A 130 -31.27 18.89 -20.37
CA ALA A 130 -30.72 18.28 -19.16
C ALA A 130 -29.34 17.61 -19.39
N PRO A 131 -28.27 18.40 -19.65
CA PRO A 131 -26.93 17.86 -19.84
C PRO A 131 -26.35 17.28 -18.55
N VAL A 132 -25.23 16.56 -18.70
CA VAL A 132 -24.29 16.34 -17.59
C VAL A 132 -23.24 17.44 -17.68
N VAL A 133 -23.11 18.24 -16.62
CA VAL A 133 -22.14 19.33 -16.50
C VAL A 133 -21.06 18.91 -15.53
N HIS A 134 -19.82 18.82 -16.00
CA HIS A 134 -18.66 18.63 -15.15
C HIS A 134 -17.99 19.97 -14.87
N LEU A 135 -17.93 20.35 -13.60
CA LEU A 135 -17.16 21.48 -13.11
C LEU A 135 -15.81 20.96 -12.64
N ALA A 136 -14.76 21.25 -13.42
CA ALA A 136 -13.39 20.89 -13.08
C ALA A 136 -12.83 21.83 -11.99
N ALA A 137 -11.67 21.48 -11.43
CA ALA A 137 -11.02 22.24 -10.37
C ALA A 137 -10.87 23.73 -10.73
N MET A 138 -11.39 24.61 -9.87
CA MET A 138 -11.34 26.08 -10.05
C MET A 138 -11.54 26.80 -8.71
N PRO A 139 -11.37 28.13 -8.62
CA PRO A 139 -11.63 28.87 -7.39
C PRO A 139 -13.07 28.68 -6.86
N LEU A 140 -13.21 28.52 -5.55
CA LEU A 140 -14.48 28.14 -4.89
C LEU A 140 -15.64 29.08 -5.23
N ALA A 141 -15.39 30.40 -5.26
CA ALA A 141 -16.41 31.39 -5.60
C ALA A 141 -16.93 31.24 -7.05
N ALA A 142 -16.06 30.88 -7.99
CA ALA A 142 -16.45 30.64 -9.39
C ALA A 142 -17.29 29.36 -9.50
N ALA A 143 -16.85 28.28 -8.85
CA ALA A 143 -17.59 27.02 -8.80
C ALA A 143 -19.00 27.23 -8.19
N ALA A 144 -19.10 27.98 -7.09
CA ALA A 144 -20.38 28.28 -6.44
C ALA A 144 -21.34 29.07 -7.35
N ALA A 145 -20.84 30.11 -8.02
CA ALA A 145 -21.64 30.91 -8.96
C ALA A 145 -22.13 30.07 -10.16
N LEU A 146 -21.29 29.16 -10.68
CA LEU A 146 -21.66 28.26 -11.76
C LEU A 146 -22.71 27.24 -11.32
N VAL A 147 -22.54 26.60 -10.16
CA VAL A 147 -23.56 25.67 -9.63
C VAL A 147 -24.89 26.37 -9.44
N GLU A 148 -24.91 27.58 -8.90
CA GLU A 148 -26.13 28.36 -8.74
C GLU A 148 -26.80 28.67 -10.08
N HIS A 149 -26.04 29.16 -11.06
CA HIS A 149 -26.56 29.45 -12.38
C HIS A 149 -27.13 28.21 -13.07
N ILE A 150 -26.40 27.08 -13.04
CA ILE A 150 -26.83 25.83 -13.67
C ILE A 150 -28.11 25.31 -13.01
N ARG A 151 -28.23 25.37 -11.68
CA ARG A 151 -29.45 24.96 -10.97
C ARG A 151 -30.65 25.83 -11.30
N THR A 152 -30.44 27.11 -11.59
CA THR A 152 -31.51 28.03 -12.01
C THR A 152 -31.94 27.80 -13.45
N GLU A 153 -31.01 27.72 -14.39
CA GLU A 153 -31.30 27.63 -15.83
C GLU A 153 -31.61 26.21 -16.31
N ALA A 154 -31.08 25.19 -15.64
CA ALA A 154 -31.26 23.78 -15.97
C ALA A 154 -31.36 22.94 -14.69
N PRO A 155 -32.49 23.02 -13.95
CA PRO A 155 -32.67 22.32 -12.69
C PRO A 155 -32.52 20.79 -12.80
N ASP A 156 -32.78 20.23 -13.99
CA ASP A 156 -32.66 18.79 -14.28
C ASP A 156 -31.25 18.35 -14.74
N ALA A 157 -30.29 19.29 -14.88
CA ALA A 157 -28.92 18.97 -15.24
C ALA A 157 -28.24 18.16 -14.13
N LEU A 158 -27.44 17.17 -14.49
CA LEU A 158 -26.59 16.45 -13.53
C LEU A 158 -25.27 17.19 -13.40
N ILE A 159 -24.88 17.59 -12.20
CA ILE A 159 -23.64 18.31 -11.92
C ILE A 159 -22.64 17.38 -11.24
N THR A 160 -21.48 17.19 -11.86
CA THR A 160 -20.31 16.59 -11.20
C THR A 160 -19.30 17.69 -10.86
N LEU A 161 -18.76 17.69 -9.66
CA LEU A 161 -17.87 18.74 -9.15
C LEU A 161 -16.55 18.16 -8.65
N ASP A 162 -15.44 18.57 -9.26
CA ASP A 162 -14.10 18.35 -8.71
C ASP A 162 -13.74 19.42 -7.67
N THR A 163 -12.81 19.09 -6.78
CA THR A 163 -12.23 20.04 -5.83
C THR A 163 -10.98 20.70 -6.39
N HIS A 164 -10.58 21.82 -5.80
CA HIS A 164 -9.32 22.49 -6.10
C HIS A 164 -8.49 22.57 -4.81
N GLU A 165 -7.17 22.47 -4.92
CA GLU A 165 -6.23 22.46 -3.79
C GLU A 165 -6.36 23.69 -2.86
N ASP A 166 -6.78 24.84 -3.39
CA ASP A 166 -6.98 26.08 -2.62
C ASP A 166 -8.25 26.12 -1.75
N TRP A 167 -9.10 25.09 -1.76
CA TRP A 167 -10.39 25.12 -1.05
C TRP A 167 -10.30 24.90 0.46
N VAL A 168 -9.11 24.65 1.00
CA VAL A 168 -8.87 24.31 2.42
C VAL A 168 -9.25 25.44 3.39
N GLY A 169 -9.33 26.69 2.92
CA GLY A 169 -9.58 27.87 3.76
C GLY A 169 -11.03 28.05 4.26
N ASP A 170 -12.02 27.43 3.62
CA ASP A 170 -13.44 27.56 4.00
C ASP A 170 -14.21 26.23 3.86
N PRO A 171 -14.01 25.28 4.80
CA PRO A 171 -14.67 23.99 4.78
C PRO A 171 -16.19 24.05 4.67
N GLU A 172 -16.84 24.99 5.38
CA GLU A 172 -18.31 25.07 5.39
C GLU A 172 -18.86 25.49 4.03
N ALA A 173 -18.24 26.46 3.36
CA ALA A 173 -18.65 26.84 2.01
C ALA A 173 -18.46 25.70 1.00
N VAL A 174 -17.40 24.89 1.13
CA VAL A 174 -17.19 23.70 0.29
C VAL A 174 -18.29 22.67 0.53
N LEU A 175 -18.64 22.42 1.79
CA LEU A 175 -19.66 21.45 2.17
C LEU A 175 -21.07 21.87 1.70
N ASP A 176 -21.39 23.16 1.81
CA ASP A 176 -22.64 23.72 1.31
C ASP A 176 -22.72 23.63 -0.23
N LEU A 177 -21.60 23.86 -0.91
CA LEU A 177 -21.54 23.69 -2.36
C LEU A 177 -21.68 22.22 -2.77
N ALA A 178 -20.99 21.31 -2.07
CA ALA A 178 -21.06 19.86 -2.33
C ALA A 178 -22.49 19.32 -2.16
N ALA A 179 -23.28 19.87 -1.24
CA ALA A 179 -24.69 19.50 -1.05
C ALA A 179 -25.61 19.91 -2.22
N ARG A 180 -25.15 20.83 -3.10
CA ARG A 180 -25.93 21.35 -4.23
C ARG A 180 -25.65 20.66 -5.57
N VAL A 181 -24.66 19.77 -5.62
CA VAL A 181 -24.27 19.00 -6.83
C VAL A 181 -24.73 17.55 -6.73
N ASP A 182 -24.72 16.82 -7.85
CA ASP A 182 -25.18 15.42 -7.88
C ASP A 182 -24.07 14.42 -7.54
N VAL A 183 -22.84 14.70 -7.97
CA VAL A 183 -21.66 13.89 -7.64
C VAL A 183 -20.49 14.80 -7.27
N PHE A 184 -20.06 14.73 -6.03
CA PHE A 184 -18.88 15.41 -5.53
C PHE A 184 -17.66 14.49 -5.67
N VAL A 185 -16.60 14.93 -6.35
CA VAL A 185 -15.52 14.05 -6.82
C VAL A 185 -14.14 14.50 -6.31
N PRO A 186 -13.87 14.55 -5.00
CA PRO A 186 -12.58 15.03 -4.50
C PRO A 186 -11.44 14.01 -4.64
N SER A 187 -10.19 14.46 -4.59
CA SER A 187 -9.05 13.56 -4.27
C SER A 187 -8.97 13.24 -2.77
N ARG A 188 -8.17 12.25 -2.40
CA ARG A 188 -7.91 11.90 -0.99
C ARG A 188 -7.39 13.11 -0.22
N GLU A 189 -6.39 13.79 -0.78
CA GLU A 189 -5.68 14.89 -0.15
C GLU A 189 -6.60 16.10 0.03
N GLU A 190 -7.38 16.44 -1.00
CA GLU A 190 -8.35 17.55 -0.94
C GLU A 190 -9.50 17.25 0.04
N LEU A 191 -10.00 16.01 0.04
CA LEU A 191 -11.06 15.60 0.95
C LEU A 191 -10.60 15.66 2.41
N ALA A 192 -9.37 15.20 2.69
CA ALA A 192 -8.77 15.29 4.02
C ALA A 192 -8.57 16.76 4.43
N GLY A 193 -8.06 17.60 3.52
CA GLY A 193 -7.90 19.03 3.76
C GLY A 193 -9.21 19.77 4.07
N VAL A 194 -10.29 19.44 3.37
CA VAL A 194 -11.62 20.05 3.58
C VAL A 194 -12.30 19.52 4.84
N THR A 195 -12.24 18.22 5.12
CA THR A 195 -13.07 17.61 6.17
C THR A 195 -12.34 17.38 7.50
N GLY A 196 -11.00 17.40 7.48
CA GLY A 196 -10.16 17.08 8.63
C GLY A 196 -10.09 15.59 8.98
N TYR A 197 -10.67 14.71 8.16
CA TYR A 197 -10.61 13.25 8.32
C TYR A 197 -9.56 12.65 7.38
N ASP A 198 -8.60 11.91 7.95
CA ASP A 198 -7.57 11.22 7.16
C ASP A 198 -8.09 9.98 6.43
N ASP A 199 -9.17 9.36 6.92
CA ASP A 199 -9.82 8.24 6.25
C ASP A 199 -10.86 8.74 5.22
N PRO A 200 -10.65 8.50 3.91
CA PRO A 200 -11.61 8.85 2.87
C PRO A 200 -13.00 8.25 3.08
N ALA A 201 -13.09 7.06 3.71
CA ALA A 201 -14.36 6.41 4.01
C ALA A 201 -15.15 7.18 5.06
N GLU A 202 -14.51 7.58 6.15
CA GLU A 202 -15.15 8.39 7.17
C GLU A 202 -15.53 9.78 6.65
N ALA A 203 -14.62 10.42 5.90
CA ALA A 203 -14.86 11.72 5.28
C ALA A 203 -16.08 11.68 4.34
N ALA A 204 -16.13 10.72 3.41
CA ALA A 204 -17.25 10.55 2.48
C ALA A 204 -18.56 10.26 3.22
N ALA A 205 -18.55 9.40 4.25
CA ALA A 205 -19.73 9.13 5.05
C ALA A 205 -20.21 10.39 5.82
N GLY A 206 -19.28 11.22 6.30
CA GLY A 206 -19.56 12.51 6.91
C GLY A 206 -20.27 13.47 5.95
N LEU A 207 -19.75 13.60 4.73
CA LEU A 207 -20.39 14.38 3.65
C LEU A 207 -21.79 13.89 3.33
N ARG A 208 -21.99 12.57 3.26
CA ARG A 208 -23.32 11.97 3.04
C ARG A 208 -24.30 12.29 4.15
N ARG A 209 -23.88 12.23 5.42
CA ARG A 209 -24.70 12.65 6.57
C ARG A 209 -25.09 14.13 6.52
N ARG A 210 -24.25 14.97 5.90
CA ARG A 210 -24.52 16.39 5.64
C ARG A 210 -25.39 16.66 4.39
N GLY A 211 -25.80 15.62 3.67
CA GLY A 211 -26.74 15.75 2.55
C GLY A 211 -26.10 15.81 1.16
N VAL A 212 -24.79 15.61 1.02
CA VAL A 212 -24.13 15.51 -0.30
C VAL A 212 -24.65 14.28 -1.05
N PRO A 213 -25.32 14.36 -2.22
CA PRO A 213 -26.03 13.22 -2.83
C PRO A 213 -25.18 11.99 -3.21
N ALA A 214 -23.99 12.20 -3.74
CA ALA A 214 -23.00 11.15 -3.99
C ALA A 214 -21.58 11.72 -3.86
N VAL A 215 -20.68 10.92 -3.31
CA VAL A 215 -19.26 11.24 -3.14
C VAL A 215 -18.44 10.17 -3.85
N VAL A 216 -17.52 10.59 -4.71
CA VAL A 216 -16.56 9.73 -5.41
C VAL A 216 -15.16 10.22 -5.08
N VAL A 217 -14.47 9.55 -4.16
CA VAL A 217 -13.12 9.94 -3.76
C VAL A 217 -12.11 9.26 -4.66
N LYS A 218 -11.25 10.04 -5.33
CA LYS A 218 -10.13 9.54 -6.12
C LYS A 218 -8.97 9.20 -5.18
N LEU A 219 -8.47 7.97 -5.23
CA LEU A 219 -7.47 7.43 -4.30
C LEU A 219 -6.13 7.08 -4.96
N GLY A 220 -5.87 7.58 -6.17
CA GLY A 220 -4.65 7.28 -6.91
C GLY A 220 -4.52 5.79 -7.25
N SER A 221 -3.39 5.18 -6.90
CA SER A 221 -3.13 3.74 -7.10
C SER A 221 -4.10 2.82 -6.35
N ASP A 222 -4.78 3.34 -5.31
CA ASP A 222 -5.77 2.58 -4.55
C ASP A 222 -7.16 2.61 -5.21
N GLY A 223 -7.30 3.27 -6.37
CA GLY A 223 -8.52 3.32 -7.16
C GLY A 223 -9.46 4.47 -6.76
N ALA A 224 -10.74 4.17 -6.55
CA ALA A 224 -11.76 5.14 -6.13
C ALA A 224 -12.70 4.55 -5.08
N LEU A 225 -13.16 5.40 -4.16
CA LEU A 225 -14.20 5.11 -3.18
C LEU A 225 -15.49 5.81 -3.62
N VAL A 226 -16.63 5.14 -3.50
CA VAL A 226 -17.94 5.67 -3.86
C VAL A 226 -18.89 5.51 -2.69
N ASP A 227 -19.53 6.60 -2.29
CA ASP A 227 -20.62 6.62 -1.32
C ASP A 227 -21.80 7.39 -1.92
N ALA A 228 -22.94 6.73 -2.10
CA ALA A 228 -24.10 7.29 -2.78
C ALA A 228 -25.40 6.67 -2.28
N GLU A 229 -26.51 7.40 -2.45
CA GLU A 229 -27.84 6.87 -2.13
C GLU A 229 -28.17 5.65 -3.00
N GLY A 230 -28.71 4.59 -2.38
CA GLY A 230 -29.10 3.37 -3.08
C GLY A 230 -27.99 2.30 -3.19
N LEU A 231 -26.78 2.58 -2.72
CA LEU A 231 -25.78 1.55 -2.45
C LEU A 231 -25.99 0.97 -1.04
N PRO A 232 -25.83 -0.34 -0.82
CA PRO A 232 -25.96 -0.97 0.52
C PRO A 232 -24.86 -0.54 1.51
N GLY A 233 -23.91 0.28 1.07
CA GLY A 233 -22.78 0.82 1.79
C GLY A 233 -21.80 1.48 0.81
N GLN A 234 -20.62 1.84 1.27
CA GLN A 234 -19.56 2.34 0.40
C GLN A 234 -19.06 1.24 -0.53
N ALA A 235 -18.78 1.61 -1.78
CA ALA A 235 -18.21 0.73 -2.80
C ALA A 235 -16.81 1.21 -3.18
N ARG A 236 -15.97 0.27 -3.65
CA ARG A 236 -14.65 0.59 -4.19
C ARG A 236 -14.52 0.13 -5.63
N VAL A 237 -13.81 0.91 -6.41
CA VAL A 237 -13.38 0.58 -7.77
C VAL A 237 -11.86 0.56 -7.75
N ALA A 238 -11.26 -0.59 -8.07
CA ALA A 238 -9.80 -0.72 -8.10
C ALA A 238 -9.19 0.17 -9.19
N ALA A 239 -7.94 0.59 -8.99
CA ALA A 239 -7.15 1.17 -10.06
C ALA A 239 -6.87 0.09 -11.13
N TYR A 240 -6.78 0.52 -12.38
CA TYR A 240 -6.38 -0.36 -13.48
C TYR A 240 -4.85 -0.28 -13.65
N PRO A 241 -4.16 -1.41 -13.89
CA PRO A 241 -2.72 -1.40 -14.15
C PRO A 241 -2.35 -0.51 -15.34
N ALA A 242 -1.27 0.25 -15.22
CA ALA A 242 -0.73 1.10 -16.27
C ALA A 242 0.80 1.22 -16.13
N ASP A 243 1.50 1.28 -17.26
CA ASP A 243 2.91 1.64 -17.31
C ASP A 243 3.00 3.17 -17.18
N VAL A 244 3.15 3.66 -15.94
CA VAL A 244 3.01 5.09 -15.63
C VAL A 244 4.17 5.89 -16.25
N ALA A 245 3.83 6.79 -17.17
CA ALA A 245 4.73 7.77 -17.76
C ALA A 245 4.49 9.18 -17.20
N ASP A 246 3.22 9.57 -17.04
CA ASP A 246 2.84 10.93 -16.64
C ASP A 246 1.53 10.92 -15.85
N THR A 247 1.57 11.24 -14.57
CA THR A 247 0.36 11.28 -13.73
C THR A 247 -0.45 12.58 -13.86
N THR A 248 -0.06 13.50 -14.75
CA THR A 248 -0.71 14.81 -14.92
C THR A 248 -2.07 14.66 -15.56
N GLY A 249 -3.08 15.31 -14.97
CA GLY A 249 -4.46 15.26 -15.45
C GLY A 249 -5.17 13.93 -15.26
N ALA A 250 -4.60 12.97 -14.52
CA ALA A 250 -5.25 11.69 -14.22
C ALA A 250 -6.63 11.86 -13.55
N GLY A 251 -6.73 12.80 -12.60
CA GLY A 251 -7.98 13.17 -11.95
C GLY A 251 -8.99 13.80 -12.90
N ASP A 252 -8.54 14.75 -13.73
CA ASP A 252 -9.40 15.42 -14.72
C ASP A 252 -9.93 14.44 -15.77
N THR A 253 -9.07 13.55 -16.27
CA THR A 253 -9.45 12.45 -17.17
C THR A 253 -10.47 11.53 -16.53
N PHE A 254 -10.26 11.13 -15.27
CA PHE A 254 -11.23 10.34 -14.51
C PHE A 254 -12.59 11.04 -14.47
N CYS A 255 -12.61 12.33 -14.13
CA CYS A 255 -13.82 13.12 -14.01
C CYS A 255 -14.56 13.30 -15.34
N GLY A 256 -13.83 13.53 -16.44
CA GLY A 256 -14.40 13.62 -17.78
C GLY A 256 -15.08 12.33 -18.25
N ALA A 257 -14.41 11.19 -18.08
CA ALA A 257 -14.98 9.89 -18.43
C ALA A 257 -16.15 9.49 -17.52
N LEU A 258 -16.09 9.82 -16.22
CA LEU A 258 -17.21 9.69 -15.28
C LEU A 258 -18.44 10.47 -15.76
N ALA A 259 -18.27 11.75 -16.10
CA ALA A 259 -19.35 12.61 -16.59
C ALA A 259 -19.99 12.06 -17.88
N ALA A 260 -19.17 11.61 -18.82
CA ALA A 260 -19.65 11.04 -20.08
C ALA A 260 -20.41 9.72 -19.90
N ALA A 261 -19.95 8.86 -18.99
CA ALA A 261 -20.64 7.62 -18.66
C ALA A 261 -21.99 7.87 -17.96
N LEU A 262 -22.07 8.86 -17.06
CA LEU A 262 -23.33 9.30 -16.45
C LEU A 262 -24.29 9.88 -17.51
N ALA A 263 -23.76 10.59 -18.51
CA ALA A 263 -24.56 11.14 -19.61
C ALA A 263 -25.16 10.06 -20.52
N ALA A 264 -24.48 8.91 -20.62
CA ALA A 264 -24.99 7.69 -21.25
C ALA A 264 -26.01 6.93 -20.39
N GLY A 265 -26.31 7.40 -19.18
CA GLY A 265 -27.27 6.77 -18.26
C GLY A 265 -26.74 5.53 -17.54
N LEU A 266 -25.42 5.35 -17.48
CA LEU A 266 -24.81 4.22 -16.78
C LEU A 266 -24.92 4.39 -15.25
N PRO A 267 -25.00 3.27 -14.49
CA PRO A 267 -24.91 3.32 -13.04
C PRO A 267 -23.60 3.99 -12.57
N LEU A 268 -23.65 4.68 -11.43
CA LEU A 268 -22.50 5.43 -10.91
C LEU A 268 -21.23 4.58 -10.80
N LEU A 269 -21.32 3.32 -10.35
CA LEU A 269 -20.15 2.44 -10.24
C LEU A 269 -19.52 2.11 -11.60
N ASP A 270 -20.33 1.92 -12.64
CA ASP A 270 -19.82 1.66 -13.98
C ASP A 270 -19.23 2.93 -14.60
N ALA A 271 -19.80 4.08 -14.27
CA ALA A 271 -19.24 5.38 -14.64
C ALA A 271 -17.87 5.62 -13.96
N VAL A 272 -17.74 5.28 -12.68
CA VAL A 272 -16.47 5.33 -11.93
C VAL A 272 -15.43 4.35 -12.50
N ARG A 273 -15.84 3.13 -12.92
CA ARG A 273 -14.96 2.17 -13.60
C ARG A 273 -14.42 2.72 -14.92
N ARG A 274 -15.28 3.36 -15.74
CA ARG A 274 -14.83 4.02 -16.97
C ARG A 274 -13.88 5.18 -16.68
N GLY A 275 -14.17 5.97 -15.63
CA GLY A 275 -13.27 6.98 -15.11
C GLY A 275 -11.87 6.42 -14.81
N ALA A 276 -11.80 5.39 -13.96
CA ALA A 276 -10.55 4.77 -13.54
C ALA A 276 -9.78 4.13 -14.72
N ALA A 277 -10.46 3.45 -15.64
CA ALA A 277 -9.81 2.85 -16.80
C ALA A 277 -9.24 3.90 -17.76
N THR A 278 -10.00 4.99 -17.98
CA THR A 278 -9.56 6.07 -18.88
C THR A 278 -8.37 6.82 -18.29
N ALA A 279 -8.36 7.05 -16.97
CA ALA A 279 -7.22 7.63 -16.27
C ALA A 279 -5.97 6.75 -16.40
N ALA A 280 -6.09 5.43 -16.26
CA ALA A 280 -4.99 4.50 -16.44
C ALA A 280 -4.39 4.56 -17.87
N TRP A 281 -5.20 4.79 -18.90
CA TRP A 281 -4.68 4.98 -20.27
C TRP A 281 -4.02 6.33 -20.47
N ALA A 282 -4.56 7.39 -19.86
CA ALA A 282 -3.98 8.73 -19.98
C ALA A 282 -2.59 8.79 -19.35
N ILE A 283 -2.38 8.14 -18.20
CA ILE A 283 -1.10 8.20 -17.50
C ILE A 283 0.01 7.38 -18.13
N ALA A 284 -0.31 6.56 -19.14
CA ALA A 284 0.66 5.76 -19.88
C ALA A 284 1.42 6.55 -20.96
N GLU A 285 0.98 7.79 -21.25
CA GLU A 285 1.64 8.69 -22.20
C GLU A 285 1.78 10.10 -21.61
N PHE A 286 2.78 10.86 -22.06
CA PHE A 286 3.04 12.22 -21.57
C PHE A 286 2.12 13.28 -22.19
N GLY A 287 1.56 14.13 -21.34
CA GLY A 287 0.87 15.37 -21.68
C GLY A 287 -0.63 15.23 -21.95
N SER A 288 -1.32 16.36 -22.07
CA SER A 288 -2.80 16.40 -22.18
C SER A 288 -3.38 15.71 -23.41
N LEU A 289 -2.58 15.50 -24.46
CA LEU A 289 -2.99 14.82 -25.68
C LEU A 289 -2.78 13.29 -25.65
N ALA A 290 -2.43 12.69 -24.50
CA ALA A 290 -2.26 11.24 -24.34
C ALA A 290 -3.43 10.41 -24.90
N LEU A 291 -4.66 10.94 -24.81
CA LEU A 291 -5.86 10.27 -25.32
C LEU A 291 -6.27 10.68 -26.74
N ALA A 292 -5.52 11.57 -27.41
CA ALA A 292 -5.90 12.09 -28.72
C ALA A 292 -5.92 11.00 -29.82
N GLY A 293 -5.01 10.02 -29.73
CA GLY A 293 -4.93 8.90 -30.67
C GLY A 293 -5.94 7.77 -30.42
N LEU A 294 -6.68 7.82 -29.31
CA LEU A 294 -7.64 6.78 -28.95
C LEU A 294 -9.03 7.16 -29.51
N ASP A 295 -9.70 6.21 -30.16
CA ASP A 295 -11.09 6.34 -30.61
C ASP A 295 -12.07 5.62 -29.67
N ALA A 296 -13.36 5.92 -29.80
CA ALA A 296 -14.41 5.38 -28.94
C ALA A 296 -14.52 3.84 -29.03
N ASP A 297 -14.40 3.28 -30.22
CA ASP A 297 -14.49 1.83 -30.44
C ASP A 297 -13.32 1.09 -29.77
N THR A 298 -12.12 1.64 -29.86
CA THR A 298 -10.92 1.09 -29.22
C THR A 298 -10.98 1.27 -27.72
N ALA A 299 -11.45 2.41 -27.22
CA ALA A 299 -11.70 2.61 -25.79
C ALA A 299 -12.71 1.60 -25.24
N GLN A 300 -13.82 1.36 -25.96
CA GLN A 300 -14.84 0.38 -25.58
C GLN A 300 -14.26 -1.04 -25.56
N ARG A 301 -13.52 -1.46 -26.60
CA ARG A 301 -12.85 -2.78 -26.64
C ARG A 301 -11.84 -2.95 -25.51
N ARG A 302 -11.01 -1.92 -25.24
CA ARG A 302 -10.03 -1.93 -24.14
C ARG A 302 -10.74 -2.07 -22.80
N PHE A 303 -11.86 -1.37 -22.60
CA PHE A 303 -12.63 -1.46 -21.37
C PHE A 303 -13.33 -2.81 -21.17
N GLU A 304 -13.90 -3.38 -22.24
CA GLU A 304 -14.51 -4.71 -22.20
C GLU A 304 -13.48 -5.81 -21.89
N ALA A 305 -12.25 -5.70 -22.43
CA ALA A 305 -11.15 -6.60 -22.10
C ALA A 305 -10.74 -6.56 -20.62
N LEU A 306 -11.11 -5.49 -19.90
CA LEU A 306 -10.86 -5.34 -18.45
C LEU A 306 -12.03 -5.88 -17.60
N GLN A 307 -13.14 -6.36 -18.19
CA GLN A 307 -14.30 -6.85 -17.45
C GLN A 307 -14.21 -8.37 -17.16
N PRO A 308 -14.81 -8.85 -16.04
CA PRO A 308 -14.50 -10.16 -15.45
C PRO A 308 -14.97 -11.41 -16.20
N ASP A 309 -15.69 -11.29 -17.33
CA ASP A 309 -16.32 -12.42 -18.02
C ASP A 309 -15.39 -13.16 -19.01
N HIS A 310 -14.15 -12.70 -19.23
CA HIS A 310 -13.20 -13.30 -20.20
C HIS A 310 -11.83 -13.71 -19.64
N VAL A 311 -11.66 -13.83 -18.31
CA VAL A 311 -10.44 -14.37 -17.68
C VAL A 311 -10.84 -15.38 -16.59
N PRO A 312 -10.23 -16.59 -16.50
CA PRO A 312 -10.54 -17.54 -15.45
C PRO A 312 -10.32 -16.90 -14.07
N ARG A 313 -11.36 -16.98 -13.23
CA ARG A 313 -11.46 -16.35 -11.90
C ARG A 313 -10.18 -16.52 -11.06
N ALA A 314 -9.45 -15.42 -10.93
CA ALA A 314 -8.69 -15.06 -9.74
C ALA A 314 -9.39 -13.84 -9.12
N SER A 315 -10.05 -14.06 -7.99
CA SER A 315 -10.75 -13.01 -7.25
C SER A 315 -9.74 -12.08 -6.56
N ALA A 316 -9.60 -10.85 -7.05
CA ALA A 316 -8.93 -9.78 -6.33
C ALA A 316 -9.87 -9.26 -5.20
N PRO A 317 -9.40 -9.11 -3.94
CA PRO A 317 -10.23 -8.63 -2.85
C PRO A 317 -10.40 -7.10 -2.92
N GLY A 318 -11.64 -6.63 -2.84
CA GLY A 318 -11.95 -5.20 -2.68
C GLY A 318 -11.58 -4.71 -1.29
N SER A 319 -10.92 -3.56 -1.18
CA SER A 319 -10.70 -2.94 0.12
C SER A 319 -11.94 -2.12 0.49
N ALA A 320 -12.92 -2.70 1.18
CA ALA A 320 -13.69 -1.91 2.14
C ALA A 320 -12.70 -1.28 3.15
N ALA A 321 -13.15 -0.47 4.11
CA ALA A 321 -12.50 -0.57 5.42
C ALA A 321 -12.60 -2.06 5.76
N MET A 322 -11.51 -2.81 5.58
CA MET A 322 -11.53 -4.25 5.79
C MET A 322 -11.90 -4.38 7.26
N PRO A 323 -13.07 -4.94 7.59
CA PRO A 323 -13.31 -5.29 8.97
C PRO A 323 -12.12 -6.17 9.36
N TYR A 324 -11.63 -6.00 10.60
CA TYR A 324 -10.70 -6.95 11.16
C TYR A 324 -11.20 -8.35 10.85
N ASP A 325 -10.44 -9.07 10.04
CA ASP A 325 -10.86 -10.33 9.48
C ASP A 325 -9.69 -11.30 9.59
N ILE A 326 -9.87 -12.22 10.53
CA ILE A 326 -8.90 -13.28 10.80
C ILE A 326 -8.69 -14.15 9.55
N ASP A 327 -9.64 -14.16 8.60
CA ASP A 327 -9.51 -14.85 7.32
C ASP A 327 -8.46 -14.20 6.40
N VAL A 328 -8.10 -12.93 6.60
CA VAL A 328 -6.95 -12.31 5.93
C VAL A 328 -5.66 -13.00 6.36
N MET A 329 -5.49 -13.24 7.67
CA MET A 329 -4.33 -13.95 8.20
C MET A 329 -4.26 -15.37 7.60
N ARG A 330 -5.42 -16.05 7.45
CA ARG A 330 -5.45 -17.37 6.78
C ARG A 330 -4.97 -17.30 5.33
N ARG A 331 -5.48 -16.34 4.55
CA ARG A 331 -5.06 -16.17 3.15
C ARG A 331 -3.58 -15.79 3.04
N GLU A 332 -3.07 -14.97 3.95
CA GLU A 332 -1.65 -14.66 4.04
C GLU A 332 -0.82 -15.91 4.36
N ILE A 333 -1.29 -16.79 5.25
CA ILE A 333 -0.61 -18.05 5.54
C ILE A 333 -0.53 -18.93 4.29
N ASP A 334 -1.64 -19.05 3.55
CA ASP A 334 -1.73 -19.92 2.38
C ASP A 334 -0.83 -19.45 1.21
N MET A 335 -0.54 -18.15 1.10
CA MET A 335 0.35 -17.60 0.05
C MET A 335 1.85 -17.67 0.39
N ILE A 336 2.23 -18.03 1.62
CA ILE A 336 3.64 -18.01 2.06
C ILE A 336 4.57 -18.81 1.12
N PRO A 337 4.24 -20.04 0.67
CA PRO A 337 5.14 -20.78 -0.22
C PRO A 337 5.50 -19.99 -1.49
N GLU A 338 4.50 -19.35 -2.11
CA GLU A 338 4.69 -18.52 -3.30
C GLU A 338 5.49 -17.24 -2.99
N VAL A 339 5.24 -16.61 -1.84
CA VAL A 339 6.05 -15.48 -1.38
C VAL A 339 7.52 -15.86 -1.28
N ILE A 340 7.84 -17.03 -0.71
CA ILE A 340 9.23 -17.50 -0.61
C ILE A 340 9.82 -17.71 -2.01
N VAL A 341 9.09 -18.35 -2.95
CA VAL A 341 9.54 -18.49 -4.34
C VAL A 341 9.93 -17.14 -4.95
N GLN A 342 9.05 -16.15 -4.84
CA GLN A 342 9.25 -14.83 -5.42
C GLN A 342 10.44 -14.08 -4.79
N ARG A 343 10.74 -14.32 -3.51
CA ARG A 343 11.91 -13.74 -2.85
C ARG A 343 13.21 -14.39 -3.27
N LEU A 344 13.26 -15.71 -3.34
CA LEU A 344 14.45 -16.43 -3.74
C LEU A 344 14.80 -16.22 -5.23
N ALA A 345 13.82 -15.86 -6.05
CA ALA A 345 14.03 -15.52 -7.46
C ALA A 345 14.87 -14.24 -7.66
N ASP A 346 14.82 -13.29 -6.72
CA ASP A 346 15.51 -11.98 -6.81
C ASP A 346 15.31 -11.30 -8.19
N PRO A 347 14.05 -11.03 -8.60
CA PRO A 347 13.73 -10.66 -9.99
C PRO A 347 14.48 -9.42 -10.50
N ASP A 348 14.76 -8.47 -9.61
CA ASP A 348 15.47 -7.23 -9.93
C ASP A 348 16.97 -7.28 -9.57
N GLY A 349 17.48 -8.44 -9.14
CA GLY A 349 18.88 -8.65 -8.77
C GLY A 349 19.36 -7.80 -7.58
N GLN A 350 18.46 -7.38 -6.68
CA GLN A 350 18.82 -6.47 -5.59
C GLN A 350 19.61 -7.17 -4.50
N SER A 351 19.25 -8.40 -4.13
CA SER A 351 20.04 -9.17 -3.15
C SER A 351 21.45 -9.42 -3.68
N GLU A 352 21.58 -9.76 -4.97
CA GLU A 352 22.88 -9.92 -5.63
C GLU A 352 23.70 -8.63 -5.64
N ARG A 353 23.06 -7.50 -5.97
CA ARG A 353 23.70 -6.19 -5.96
C ARG A 353 24.22 -5.82 -4.58
N ILE A 354 23.41 -6.00 -3.54
CA ILE A 354 23.80 -5.69 -2.15
C ILE A 354 24.94 -6.61 -1.69
N ALA A 355 24.87 -7.92 -1.97
CA ALA A 355 25.93 -8.88 -1.67
C ALA A 355 27.29 -8.46 -2.25
N ARG A 356 27.31 -8.00 -3.50
CA ARG A 356 28.51 -7.46 -4.15
C ARG A 356 29.03 -6.21 -3.44
N ILE A 357 28.17 -5.23 -3.14
CA ILE A 357 28.58 -4.00 -2.44
C ILE A 357 29.16 -4.31 -1.06
N LEU A 358 28.54 -5.22 -0.30
CA LEU A 358 29.05 -5.66 1.00
C LEU A 358 30.44 -6.29 0.89
N THR A 359 30.71 -7.01 -0.20
CA THR A 359 32.02 -7.62 -0.48
C THR A 359 33.05 -6.58 -0.90
N GLU A 360 32.71 -5.68 -1.81
CA GLU A 360 33.57 -4.60 -2.30
C GLU A 360 33.97 -3.64 -1.18
N ARG A 361 33.06 -3.35 -0.24
CA ARG A 361 33.35 -2.56 0.96
C ARG A 361 34.06 -3.34 2.06
N GLY A 362 34.31 -4.63 1.84
CA GLY A 362 34.97 -5.50 2.78
C GLY A 362 34.26 -5.55 4.14
N ILE A 363 32.93 -5.62 4.19
CA ILE A 363 32.22 -5.64 5.47
C ILE A 363 32.59 -6.92 6.27
N GLU A 364 32.79 -6.76 7.58
CA GLU A 364 33.16 -7.84 8.53
C GLU A 364 32.19 -7.98 9.70
N HIS A 365 31.38 -6.94 9.96
CA HIS A 365 30.40 -6.92 11.05
C HIS A 365 29.03 -6.49 10.52
N LEU A 366 28.03 -7.35 10.68
CA LEU A 366 26.66 -7.12 10.25
C LEU A 366 25.73 -6.95 11.46
N PHE A 367 24.92 -5.91 11.41
CA PHE A 367 23.91 -5.59 12.40
C PHE A 367 22.53 -5.63 11.74
N LEU A 368 21.66 -6.53 12.22
CA LEU A 368 20.29 -6.67 11.75
C LEU A 368 19.37 -5.93 12.74
N VAL A 369 18.75 -4.83 12.30
CA VAL A 369 18.15 -3.86 13.22
C VAL A 369 16.68 -3.66 12.91
N GLY A 370 15.79 -3.87 13.89
CA GLY A 370 14.35 -3.72 13.68
C GLY A 370 13.53 -3.64 14.97
N CYS A 371 12.20 -3.69 14.81
CA CYS A 371 11.21 -3.73 15.89
C CYS A 371 10.21 -4.87 15.65
N GLY A 372 9.74 -5.53 16.71
CA GLY A 372 8.77 -6.64 16.61
C GLY A 372 9.23 -7.74 15.66
N ASP A 373 8.35 -8.19 14.77
CA ASP A 373 8.64 -9.22 13.77
C ASP A 373 9.85 -8.90 12.89
N SER A 374 10.14 -7.62 12.64
CA SER A 374 11.33 -7.22 11.88
C SER A 374 12.63 -7.45 12.65
N TYR A 375 12.61 -7.32 13.99
CA TYR A 375 13.73 -7.73 14.83
C TYR A 375 13.87 -9.26 14.87
N PHE A 376 12.75 -9.99 14.95
CA PHE A 376 12.76 -11.45 14.92
C PHE A 376 13.33 -11.99 13.60
N ALA A 377 13.07 -11.32 12.47
CA ALA A 377 13.64 -11.71 11.18
C ALA A 377 15.18 -11.58 11.18
N GLY A 378 15.72 -10.56 11.85
CA GLY A 378 17.15 -10.45 12.10
C GLY A 378 17.70 -11.58 12.97
N LEU A 379 16.98 -11.95 14.03
CA LEU A 379 17.38 -13.05 14.92
C LEU A 379 17.35 -14.42 14.20
N ALA A 380 16.34 -14.65 13.37
CA ALA A 380 16.16 -15.86 12.58
C ALA A 380 17.34 -16.12 11.63
N THR A 381 17.87 -15.05 11.03
CA THR A 381 18.80 -15.13 9.89
C THR A 381 20.26 -14.89 10.27
N ALA A 382 20.53 -14.44 11.51
CA ALA A 382 21.89 -14.19 11.99
C ALA A 382 22.81 -15.42 11.85
N LEU A 383 22.29 -16.62 12.12
CA LEU A 383 23.07 -17.86 11.97
C LEU A 383 23.43 -18.14 10.50
N ALA A 384 22.53 -17.87 9.55
CA ALA A 384 22.79 -18.06 8.12
C ALA A 384 23.94 -17.15 7.66
N PHE A 385 23.92 -15.88 8.04
CA PHE A 385 25.03 -14.96 7.77
C PHE A 385 26.34 -15.47 8.37
N GLN A 386 26.36 -15.81 9.66
CA GLN A 386 27.57 -16.29 10.33
C GLN A 386 28.14 -17.56 9.68
N ARG A 387 27.30 -18.57 9.47
CA ARG A 387 27.69 -19.89 8.96
C ARG A 387 28.23 -19.80 7.54
N HIS A 388 27.55 -19.07 6.66
CA HIS A 388 27.86 -19.05 5.23
C HIS A 388 28.91 -18.01 4.87
N THR A 389 28.93 -16.84 5.53
CA THR A 389 29.88 -15.76 5.19
C THR A 389 31.12 -15.73 6.09
N ALA A 390 31.08 -16.32 7.29
CA ALA A 390 32.06 -16.17 8.39
C ALA A 390 32.30 -14.72 8.81
N ILE A 391 31.28 -13.87 8.71
CA ILE A 391 31.27 -12.57 9.37
C ILE A 391 30.61 -12.68 10.74
N SER A 392 30.83 -11.69 11.58
CA SER A 392 29.99 -11.50 12.77
C SER A 392 28.65 -10.91 12.32
N ALA A 393 27.54 -11.59 12.62
CA ALA A 393 26.19 -11.05 12.41
C ALA A 393 25.37 -11.15 13.70
N ARG A 394 24.62 -10.10 14.06
CA ARG A 394 23.73 -10.12 15.21
C ARG A 394 22.50 -9.23 15.03
N ALA A 395 21.39 -9.66 15.62
CA ALA A 395 20.18 -8.85 15.72
C ALA A 395 20.28 -7.86 16.88
N VAL A 396 19.77 -6.65 16.70
CA VAL A 396 19.72 -5.60 17.72
C VAL A 396 18.39 -4.86 17.63
N HIS A 397 17.78 -4.53 18.77
CA HIS A 397 16.60 -3.67 18.79
C HIS A 397 16.94 -2.27 18.24
N ALA A 398 16.04 -1.69 17.43
CA ALA A 398 16.31 -0.43 16.74
C ALA A 398 16.63 0.74 17.67
N LEU A 399 15.90 0.86 18.79
CA LEU A 399 16.18 1.87 19.79
C LEU A 399 17.59 1.69 20.39
N ASP A 400 17.93 0.47 20.80
CA ASP A 400 19.20 0.20 21.45
C ASP A 400 20.39 0.43 20.53
N PHE A 401 20.24 0.00 19.27
CA PHE A 401 21.21 0.28 18.24
C PHE A 401 21.44 1.79 18.10
N ALA A 402 20.36 2.54 17.85
CA ALA A 402 20.41 3.97 17.55
C ALA A 402 20.94 4.81 18.73
N ARG A 403 20.67 4.39 19.97
CA ARG A 403 20.95 5.19 21.16
C ARG A 403 22.17 4.76 21.95
N TYR A 404 22.57 3.50 21.89
CA TYR A 404 23.64 3.00 22.76
C TYR A 404 24.79 2.34 22.01
N GLN A 405 24.59 1.86 20.78
CA GLN A 405 25.60 1.04 20.10
C GLN A 405 26.25 1.71 18.90
N VAL A 406 25.53 2.51 18.12
CA VAL A 406 25.95 3.01 16.81
C VAL A 406 27.32 3.73 16.81
N ARG A 407 27.71 4.36 17.92
CA ARG A 407 29.00 5.06 18.09
C ARG A 407 30.19 4.13 18.28
N TYR A 408 29.95 2.92 18.77
CA TYR A 408 30.98 1.98 19.21
C TYR A 408 31.08 0.76 18.29
N LEU A 409 30.45 0.82 17.10
CA LEU A 409 30.58 -0.29 16.16
C LEU A 409 32.01 -0.38 15.66
N PRO A 410 32.53 -1.59 15.43
CA PRO A 410 33.83 -1.76 14.80
C PRO A 410 33.87 -1.11 13.40
N GLU A 411 35.06 -0.85 12.90
CA GLU A 411 35.24 -0.48 11.50
C GLU A 411 34.66 -1.57 10.58
N ARG A 412 34.31 -1.20 9.34
CA ARG A 412 33.77 -2.14 8.34
C ARG A 412 32.46 -2.81 8.81
N SER A 413 31.66 -2.06 9.57
CA SER A 413 30.30 -2.44 9.96
C SER A 413 29.27 -2.05 8.90
N ALA A 414 28.29 -2.93 8.68
CA ALA A 414 27.08 -2.64 7.93
C ALA A 414 25.84 -2.90 8.79
N VAL A 415 24.79 -2.15 8.51
CA VAL A 415 23.53 -2.16 9.26
C VAL A 415 22.40 -2.38 8.27
N ILE A 416 21.67 -3.48 8.41
CA ILE A 416 20.42 -3.69 7.68
C ILE A 416 19.28 -3.33 8.62
N CYS A 417 18.62 -2.22 8.33
CA CYS A 417 17.45 -1.74 9.02
C CYS A 417 16.20 -2.39 8.42
N VAL A 418 15.57 -3.28 9.16
CA VAL A 418 14.46 -4.13 8.72
C VAL A 418 13.13 -3.50 9.14
N SER A 419 12.27 -3.20 8.17
CA SER A 419 10.88 -2.81 8.42
C SER A 419 10.03 -3.03 7.18
N PHE A 420 9.02 -3.92 7.27
CA PHE A 420 8.09 -4.13 6.17
C PHE A 420 7.42 -2.84 5.70
N SER A 421 6.82 -2.07 6.62
CA SER A 421 6.10 -0.84 6.28
C SER A 421 7.01 0.34 5.88
N GLY A 422 8.26 0.34 6.33
CA GLY A 422 9.19 1.46 6.16
C GLY A 422 8.81 2.73 6.94
N LYS A 423 7.82 2.65 7.83
CA LYS A 423 7.27 3.78 8.61
C LYS A 423 7.73 3.81 10.07
N VAL A 424 8.35 2.74 10.57
CA VAL A 424 8.72 2.63 12.01
C VAL A 424 9.81 3.64 12.37
N GLY A 425 9.46 4.63 13.19
CA GLY A 425 10.32 5.78 13.46
C GLY A 425 11.66 5.42 14.09
N ARG A 426 11.70 4.39 14.95
CA ARG A 426 12.95 3.91 15.57
C ARG A 426 13.88 3.20 14.60
N THR A 427 13.33 2.50 13.61
CA THR A 427 14.13 1.87 12.54
C THR A 427 14.68 2.93 11.60
N THR A 428 13.89 3.95 11.27
CA THR A 428 14.35 5.11 10.49
C THR A 428 15.44 5.90 11.22
N GLU A 429 15.29 6.07 12.53
CA GLU A 429 16.33 6.65 13.37
C GLU A 429 17.63 5.84 13.35
N ALA A 430 17.55 4.52 13.47
CA ALA A 430 18.72 3.64 13.38
C ALA A 430 19.46 3.81 12.03
N ALA A 431 18.74 3.87 10.92
CA ALA A 431 19.33 4.10 9.59
C ALA A 431 20.01 5.48 9.51
N THR A 432 19.34 6.52 10.01
CA THR A 432 19.86 7.90 10.07
C THR A 432 21.16 7.96 10.87
N GLN A 433 21.18 7.35 12.06
CA GLN A 433 22.36 7.34 12.92
C GLN A 433 23.50 6.52 12.32
N ALA A 434 23.21 5.36 11.72
CA ALA A 434 24.21 4.56 11.03
C ALA A 434 24.96 5.39 9.97
N ARG A 435 24.21 6.12 9.12
CA ARG A 435 24.80 7.04 8.14
C ARG A 435 25.59 8.17 8.78
N ARG A 436 25.05 8.79 9.84
CA ARG A 436 25.71 9.89 10.57
C ARG A 436 27.08 9.47 11.11
N PHE A 437 27.22 8.23 11.58
CA PHE A 437 28.47 7.68 12.11
C PHE A 437 29.30 6.92 11.07
N GLY A 438 28.97 7.02 9.78
CA GLY A 438 29.78 6.50 8.68
C GLY A 438 29.66 5.00 8.43
N HIS A 439 28.66 4.34 9.01
CA HIS A 439 28.38 2.92 8.76
C HIS A 439 27.47 2.76 7.53
N LEU A 440 27.73 1.73 6.72
CA LEU A 440 26.84 1.41 5.60
C LEU A 440 25.46 1.04 6.14
N SER A 441 24.42 1.76 5.72
CA SER A 441 23.04 1.45 6.09
C SER A 441 22.21 0.98 4.89
N ILE A 442 21.44 -0.08 5.10
CA ILE A 442 20.61 -0.72 4.09
C ILE A 442 19.18 -0.82 4.64
N ALA A 443 18.19 -0.28 3.95
CA ALA A 443 16.78 -0.43 4.30
C ALA A 443 16.22 -1.70 3.66
N LEU A 444 15.89 -2.72 4.46
CA LEU A 444 15.06 -3.84 4.01
C LEU A 444 13.58 -3.48 4.22
N THR A 445 12.89 -3.09 3.15
CA THR A 445 11.52 -2.57 3.25
C THR A 445 10.65 -2.83 2.02
N ASN A 446 9.32 -2.86 2.21
CA ASN A 446 8.36 -2.90 1.10
C ASN A 446 8.08 -1.49 0.54
N ASN A 447 8.25 -0.46 1.37
CA ASN A 447 8.02 0.94 0.99
C ASN A 447 9.33 1.59 0.52
N GLN A 448 9.61 1.46 -0.78
CA GLN A 448 10.87 1.88 -1.39
C GLN A 448 11.09 3.40 -1.44
N THR A 449 10.04 4.19 -1.22
CA THR A 449 10.09 5.66 -1.17
C THR A 449 9.72 6.20 0.21
N GLY A 450 9.66 5.32 1.23
CA GLY A 450 9.29 5.69 2.58
C GLY A 450 10.45 6.28 3.39
N ALA A 451 10.13 6.81 4.57
CA ALA A 451 11.09 7.46 5.44
C ALA A 451 12.32 6.59 5.77
N LEU A 452 12.15 5.27 5.96
CA LEU A 452 13.28 4.36 6.15
C LEU A 452 14.17 4.25 4.90
N ALA A 453 13.57 4.18 3.71
CA ALA A 453 14.32 4.09 2.46
C ALA A 453 15.14 5.36 2.20
N GLU A 454 14.55 6.53 2.48
CA GLU A 454 15.26 7.83 2.40
C GLU A 454 16.39 7.94 3.42
N ALA A 455 16.20 7.41 4.63
CA ALA A 455 17.19 7.46 5.70
C ALA A 455 18.36 6.48 5.52
N ALA A 456 18.22 5.44 4.69
CA ALA A 456 19.28 4.45 4.44
C ALA A 456 20.12 4.82 3.21
N GLU A 457 21.35 4.29 3.12
CA GLU A 457 22.22 4.49 1.94
C GLU A 457 21.79 3.64 0.75
N LEU A 458 21.33 2.42 1.03
CA LEU A 458 20.86 1.47 0.02
C LEU A 458 19.47 0.95 0.41
N VAL A 459 18.70 0.50 -0.57
CA VAL A 459 17.39 -0.12 -0.37
C VAL A 459 17.45 -1.56 -0.88
N LEU A 460 16.94 -2.48 -0.06
CA LEU A 460 16.68 -3.87 -0.41
C LEU A 460 15.16 -4.10 -0.35
N PRO A 461 14.46 -4.21 -1.49
CA PRO A 461 13.02 -4.36 -1.52
C PRO A 461 12.55 -5.73 -1.01
N ILE A 462 11.47 -5.75 -0.22
CA ILE A 462 10.82 -7.01 0.20
C ILE A 462 9.77 -7.44 -0.82
N GLY A 463 9.03 -6.55 -1.49
CA GLY A 463 8.11 -6.87 -2.60
C GLY A 463 6.96 -7.85 -2.29
N VAL A 464 6.52 -7.98 -1.03
CA VAL A 464 5.45 -8.93 -0.63
C VAL A 464 4.08 -8.24 -0.74
N PRO A 465 3.06 -8.88 -1.37
CA PRO A 465 1.73 -8.29 -1.47
C PRO A 465 1.04 -8.23 -0.10
N THR A 466 0.29 -7.15 0.15
CA THR A 466 -0.59 -7.05 1.33
C THR A 466 -2.02 -7.43 0.95
N LEU A 467 -2.57 -8.46 1.58
CA LEU A 467 -3.96 -8.91 1.33
C LEU A 467 -5.00 -8.18 2.19
N GLY A 468 -4.56 -7.39 3.17
CA GLY A 468 -5.42 -6.66 4.10
C GLY A 468 -4.67 -6.27 5.37
N PHE A 469 -5.42 -5.84 6.39
CA PHE A 469 -4.86 -5.55 7.71
C PHE A 469 -4.98 -6.78 8.61
N SER A 470 -3.88 -7.50 8.81
CA SER A 470 -3.83 -8.69 9.66
C SER A 470 -2.48 -8.82 10.38
N PRO A 471 -2.39 -9.65 11.44
CA PRO A 471 -1.12 -10.05 12.03
C PRO A 471 -0.12 -10.49 10.96
N GLY A 472 1.03 -9.81 10.85
CA GLY A 472 1.97 -10.05 9.76
C GLY A 472 2.51 -11.49 9.76
N THR A 473 2.17 -12.28 8.75
CA THR A 473 2.66 -13.67 8.61
C THR A 473 3.52 -13.83 7.36
N SER A 474 2.94 -13.56 6.19
CA SER A 474 3.64 -13.58 4.90
C SER A 474 4.74 -12.53 4.81
N THR A 475 4.53 -11.36 5.44
CA THR A 475 5.51 -10.28 5.49
C THR A 475 6.75 -10.66 6.31
N TYR A 476 6.56 -11.34 7.44
CA TYR A 476 7.65 -11.87 8.27
C TYR A 476 8.51 -12.87 7.48
N LEU A 477 7.86 -13.86 6.86
CA LEU A 477 8.59 -14.90 6.13
C LEU A 477 9.20 -14.40 4.82
N GLY A 478 8.61 -13.38 4.20
CA GLY A 478 9.25 -12.67 3.09
C GLY A 478 10.55 -11.97 3.51
N MET A 479 10.58 -11.34 4.70
CA MET A 479 11.81 -10.74 5.23
C MET A 479 12.88 -11.79 5.51
N VAL A 480 12.52 -12.90 6.18
CA VAL A 480 13.44 -14.00 6.49
C VAL A 480 14.01 -14.62 5.21
N ALA A 481 13.16 -14.95 4.23
CA ALA A 481 13.60 -15.50 2.94
C ALA A 481 14.57 -14.58 2.18
N THR A 482 14.29 -13.27 2.18
CA THR A 482 15.14 -12.27 1.52
C THR A 482 16.51 -12.17 2.18
N LEU A 483 16.55 -12.20 3.51
CA LEU A 483 17.80 -12.14 4.29
C LEU A 483 18.64 -13.42 4.15
N ASP A 484 18.00 -14.60 4.15
CA ASP A 484 18.69 -15.88 3.92
C ASP A 484 19.28 -15.97 2.50
N ASP A 485 18.54 -15.53 1.49
CA ASP A 485 19.05 -15.43 0.10
C ASP A 485 20.24 -14.46 0.03
N LEU A 486 20.13 -13.29 0.66
CA LEU A 486 21.24 -12.33 0.74
C LEU A 486 22.48 -12.94 1.42
N ALA A 487 22.31 -13.71 2.50
CA ALA A 487 23.41 -14.37 3.19
C ALA A 487 24.17 -15.33 2.27
N LEU A 488 23.46 -16.14 1.49
CA LEU A 488 24.05 -17.07 0.53
C LEU A 488 24.70 -16.35 -0.66
N ARG A 489 24.04 -15.33 -1.23
CA ARG A 489 24.63 -14.54 -2.32
C ARG A 489 25.89 -13.82 -1.86
N TRP A 490 25.91 -13.30 -0.64
CA TRP A 490 27.08 -12.67 -0.08
C TRP A 490 28.21 -13.67 0.17
N ALA A 491 27.91 -14.86 0.69
CA ALA A 491 28.89 -15.93 0.83
C ALA A 491 29.51 -16.33 -0.52
N ALA A 492 28.68 -16.48 -1.57
CA ALA A 492 29.14 -16.76 -2.93
C ALA A 492 30.01 -15.62 -3.50
N ALA A 493 29.62 -14.35 -3.29
CA ALA A 493 30.42 -13.19 -3.70
C ALA A 493 31.80 -13.15 -3.01
N ARG A 494 31.91 -13.76 -1.82
CA ARG A 494 33.18 -13.95 -1.09
C ARG A 494 33.94 -15.21 -1.49
N GLY A 495 33.52 -15.90 -2.56
CA GLY A 495 34.18 -17.09 -3.09
C GLY A 495 33.96 -18.36 -2.26
N ARG A 496 32.88 -18.42 -1.46
CA ARG A 496 32.55 -19.61 -0.65
C ARG A 496 31.57 -20.50 -1.39
N ASP A 497 31.69 -21.81 -1.17
CA ASP A 497 30.74 -22.78 -1.71
C ASP A 497 29.41 -22.70 -0.94
N THR A 498 28.35 -22.39 -1.67
CA THR A 498 26.98 -22.28 -1.15
C THR A 498 26.03 -23.25 -1.83
N THR A 499 26.50 -24.16 -2.67
CA THR A 499 25.63 -24.98 -3.55
C THR A 499 24.63 -25.79 -2.73
N ALA A 500 25.11 -26.56 -1.74
CA ALA A 500 24.23 -27.38 -0.90
C ALA A 500 23.23 -26.54 -0.08
N ALA A 501 23.66 -25.39 0.45
CA ALA A 501 22.80 -24.50 1.21
C ALA A 501 21.74 -23.83 0.33
N ARG A 502 22.11 -23.44 -0.90
CA ARG A 502 21.18 -22.86 -1.89
C ARG A 502 20.16 -23.88 -2.35
N ASP A 503 20.57 -25.12 -2.61
CA ASP A 503 19.65 -26.21 -2.96
C ASP A 503 18.64 -26.47 -1.83
N ALA A 504 19.10 -26.43 -0.57
CA ALA A 504 18.23 -26.56 0.59
C ALA A 504 17.24 -25.39 0.71
N LEU A 505 17.69 -24.14 0.53
CA LEU A 505 16.85 -22.95 0.58
C LEU A 505 15.80 -22.95 -0.55
N LEU A 506 16.19 -23.34 -1.77
CA LEU A 506 15.27 -23.46 -2.92
C LEU A 506 14.25 -24.60 -2.76
N ALA A 507 14.50 -25.58 -1.89
CA ALA A 507 13.53 -26.61 -1.56
C ALA A 507 12.45 -26.14 -0.56
N ILE A 508 12.69 -25.03 0.16
CA ILE A 508 11.80 -24.54 1.22
C ILE A 508 10.36 -24.32 0.77
N PRO A 509 10.03 -23.71 -0.39
CA PRO A 509 8.64 -23.53 -0.80
C PRO A 509 7.82 -24.83 -0.81
N ARG A 510 8.37 -25.90 -1.39
CA ARG A 510 7.74 -27.22 -1.41
C ARG A 510 7.59 -27.81 0.00
N LEU A 511 8.59 -27.61 0.84
CA LEU A 511 8.59 -28.08 2.24
C LEU A 511 7.63 -27.27 3.12
N ALA A 512 7.43 -25.99 2.81
CA ALA A 512 6.45 -25.11 3.45
C ALA A 512 5.02 -25.57 3.14
N GLU A 513 4.72 -25.89 1.88
CA GLU A 513 3.43 -26.51 1.54
C GLU A 513 3.19 -27.83 2.28
N GLN A 514 4.21 -28.69 2.35
CA GLN A 514 4.13 -29.95 3.09
C GLN A 514 3.85 -29.70 4.58
N THR A 515 4.53 -28.73 5.17
CA THR A 515 4.37 -28.33 6.57
C THR A 515 2.96 -27.80 6.83
N LEU A 516 2.44 -26.90 5.98
CA LEU A 516 1.07 -26.37 6.09
C LEU A 516 0.03 -27.49 5.99
N ARG A 517 0.16 -28.39 5.00
CA ARG A 517 -0.74 -29.55 4.85
C ARG A 517 -0.72 -30.45 6.08
N ALA A 518 0.45 -30.74 6.63
CA ALA A 518 0.60 -31.61 7.79
C ALA A 518 0.01 -31.01 9.08
N ASN A 519 -0.09 -29.69 9.17
CA ASN A 519 -0.59 -28.97 10.35
C ASN A 519 -2.06 -28.54 10.27
N ALA A 520 -2.73 -28.73 9.13
CA ALA A 520 -4.11 -28.26 8.92
C ALA A 520 -5.09 -28.67 10.05
N GLY A 521 -4.93 -29.87 10.61
CA GLY A 521 -5.73 -30.32 11.77
C GLY A 521 -5.00 -30.24 13.12
N SER A 522 -3.68 -30.38 13.15
CA SER A 522 -2.91 -30.41 14.40
C SER A 522 -2.86 -29.03 15.06
N ALA A 523 -2.72 -27.96 14.27
CA ALA A 523 -2.73 -26.59 14.80
C ALA A 523 -4.08 -26.21 15.42
N GLU A 524 -5.19 -26.63 14.81
CA GLU A 524 -6.53 -26.42 15.35
C GLU A 524 -6.76 -27.19 16.67
N LYS A 525 -6.25 -28.44 16.76
CA LYS A 525 -6.27 -29.20 18.02
C LYS A 525 -5.45 -28.52 19.13
N ALA A 526 -4.25 -28.04 18.80
CA ALA A 526 -3.40 -27.30 19.71
C ALA A 526 -4.06 -25.99 20.18
N ALA A 527 -4.71 -25.26 19.28
CA ALA A 527 -5.48 -24.07 19.62
C ALA A 527 -6.59 -24.38 20.63
N ARG A 528 -7.36 -25.45 20.41
CA ARG A 528 -8.40 -25.88 21.35
C ARG A 528 -7.87 -26.28 22.72
N SER A 529 -6.72 -26.96 22.81
CA SER A 529 -6.12 -27.30 24.11
C SER A 529 -5.60 -26.09 24.88
N LEU A 530 -5.29 -25.00 24.17
CA LEU A 530 -4.83 -23.75 24.75
C LEU A 530 -5.98 -22.77 25.04
N ALA A 531 -7.19 -23.05 24.56
CA ALA A 531 -8.36 -22.21 24.81
C ALA A 531 -8.66 -22.13 26.32
N GLY A 532 -8.70 -20.92 26.86
CA GLY A 532 -8.94 -20.66 28.28
C GLY A 532 -7.67 -20.48 29.13
N GLN A 533 -6.49 -20.68 28.56
CA GLN A 533 -5.23 -20.36 29.24
C GLN A 533 -5.03 -18.84 29.30
N SER A 534 -4.60 -18.34 30.46
CA SER A 534 -4.40 -16.89 30.66
C SER A 534 -3.08 -16.38 30.07
N TRP A 535 -2.11 -17.27 29.90
CA TRP A 535 -0.81 -17.04 29.31
C TRP A 535 -0.29 -18.33 28.71
N ILE A 536 0.64 -18.25 27.75
CA ILE A 536 1.22 -19.41 27.06
C ILE A 536 2.72 -19.15 26.87
N THR A 537 3.57 -20.08 27.31
CA THR A 537 5.02 -20.00 27.14
C THR A 537 5.44 -20.58 25.80
N PHE A 538 6.32 -19.88 25.08
CA PHE A 538 6.97 -20.31 23.85
C PHE A 538 8.46 -20.45 24.08
N LEU A 539 8.99 -21.65 23.87
CA LEU A 539 10.39 -21.98 24.07
C LEU A 539 11.08 -22.22 22.73
N GLY A 540 12.25 -21.64 22.54
CA GLY A 540 13.08 -21.85 21.35
C GLY A 540 14.56 -21.62 21.64
N GLY A 541 15.42 -22.23 20.83
CA GLY A 541 16.88 -22.08 20.92
C GLY A 541 17.49 -21.71 19.57
N GLY A 542 18.65 -21.04 19.60
CA GLY A 542 19.37 -20.62 18.40
C GLY A 542 18.48 -19.79 17.46
N PRO A 543 18.43 -20.09 16.15
CA PRO A 543 17.58 -19.34 15.23
C PRO A 543 16.08 -19.50 15.56
N ASN A 544 15.67 -20.58 16.22
CA ASN A 544 14.27 -20.82 16.59
C ASN A 544 13.84 -20.12 17.88
N GLU A 545 14.75 -19.43 18.59
CA GLU A 545 14.33 -18.44 19.57
C GLU A 545 13.52 -17.32 18.87
N SER A 546 13.87 -16.97 17.63
CA SER A 546 13.05 -16.05 16.81
C SER A 546 11.65 -16.61 16.54
N SER A 547 11.56 -17.89 16.19
CA SER A 547 10.28 -18.58 15.93
C SER A 547 9.40 -18.61 17.18
N ALA A 548 9.98 -18.87 18.36
CA ALA A 548 9.27 -18.81 19.64
C ALA A 548 8.75 -17.39 19.94
N LYS A 549 9.59 -16.36 19.76
CA LYS A 549 9.18 -14.95 19.89
C LYS A 549 8.08 -14.57 18.90
N PHE A 550 8.18 -15.01 17.64
CA PHE A 550 7.16 -14.81 16.62
C PHE A 550 5.83 -15.48 17.00
N GLY A 551 5.86 -16.73 17.45
CA GLY A 551 4.66 -17.46 17.90
C GLY A 551 3.96 -16.77 19.07
N ALA A 552 4.72 -16.34 20.07
CA ALA A 552 4.22 -15.55 21.19
C ALA A 552 3.62 -14.22 20.71
N ALA A 553 4.28 -13.54 19.77
CA ALA A 553 3.79 -12.28 19.20
C ALA A 553 2.43 -12.45 18.54
N LYS A 554 2.23 -13.50 17.73
CA LYS A 554 0.93 -13.77 17.08
C LYS A 554 -0.21 -13.94 18.08
N LEU A 555 0.06 -14.33 19.33
CA LEU A 555 -0.97 -14.43 20.37
C LEU A 555 -1.51 -13.07 20.83
N PHE A 556 -0.66 -12.04 20.90
CA PHE A 556 -1.10 -10.69 21.25
C PHE A 556 -1.98 -10.07 20.15
N GLU A 557 -1.68 -10.40 18.90
CA GLU A 557 -2.27 -9.73 17.73
C GLU A 557 -3.63 -10.31 17.33
N GLY A 558 -3.75 -11.63 17.17
CA GLY A 558 -5.01 -12.26 16.76
C GLY A 558 -5.88 -12.67 17.96
N PRO A 559 -5.41 -13.63 18.77
CA PRO A 559 -6.14 -14.16 19.93
C PRO A 559 -6.32 -13.22 21.11
N GLN A 560 -5.47 -12.20 21.23
CA GLN A 560 -5.41 -11.30 22.40
C GLN A 560 -5.09 -12.07 23.70
N VAL A 561 -4.21 -13.08 23.60
CA VAL A 561 -3.72 -13.91 24.71
C VAL A 561 -2.27 -13.54 25.01
N VAL A 562 -1.86 -13.62 26.28
CA VAL A 562 -0.48 -13.33 26.68
C VAL A 562 0.44 -14.44 26.20
N GLY A 563 1.31 -14.14 25.24
CA GLY A 563 2.43 -15.00 24.86
C GLY A 563 3.69 -14.60 25.60
N VAL A 564 4.32 -15.53 26.32
CA VAL A 564 5.65 -15.32 26.93
C VAL A 564 6.65 -16.12 26.11
N SER A 565 7.73 -15.50 25.66
CA SER A 565 8.76 -16.19 24.88
C SER A 565 10.08 -16.18 25.60
N THR A 566 10.68 -17.36 25.76
CA THR A 566 11.90 -17.54 26.56
C THR A 566 12.84 -18.51 25.85
N ASN A 567 14.14 -18.30 26.04
CA ASN A 567 15.15 -19.22 25.55
C ASN A 567 14.99 -20.57 26.28
N ILE A 568 15.14 -21.69 25.58
CA ILE A 568 14.97 -23.04 26.17
C ILE A 568 15.82 -23.22 27.43
N GLU A 569 17.05 -22.71 27.45
CA GLU A 569 17.93 -22.83 28.62
C GLU A 569 17.45 -21.98 29.79
N GLU A 570 17.08 -20.73 29.52
CA GLU A 570 16.62 -19.81 30.57
C GLU A 570 15.32 -20.27 31.23
N TRP A 571 14.46 -20.99 30.50
CA TRP A 571 13.30 -21.63 31.13
C TRP A 571 13.72 -22.55 32.28
N ALA A 572 14.79 -23.34 32.11
CA ALA A 572 15.27 -24.24 33.16
C ALA A 572 15.83 -23.49 34.39
N HIS A 573 16.36 -22.28 34.20
CA HIS A 573 16.97 -21.47 35.27
C HIS A 573 16.04 -20.43 35.88
N GLU A 574 14.87 -20.18 35.27
CA GLU A 574 13.95 -19.13 35.71
C GLU A 574 12.50 -19.63 35.78
N GLU A 575 11.90 -19.96 34.63
CA GLU A 575 10.47 -20.28 34.53
C GLU A 575 10.09 -21.67 35.06
N TYR A 576 11.04 -22.59 35.18
CA TYR A 576 10.84 -23.91 35.77
C TYR A 576 10.23 -23.81 37.17
N PHE A 577 10.71 -22.86 37.98
CA PHE A 577 10.29 -22.71 39.38
C PHE A 577 8.84 -22.27 39.56
N VAL A 578 8.21 -21.76 38.50
CA VAL A 578 6.80 -21.36 38.48
C VAL A 578 5.96 -22.25 37.56
N SER A 579 6.57 -23.27 36.95
CA SER A 579 5.90 -24.25 36.12
C SER A 579 5.36 -25.40 36.96
N SER A 580 4.15 -25.86 36.65
CA SER A 580 3.48 -26.97 37.32
C SER A 580 2.64 -27.81 36.34
N ALA A 581 1.93 -28.81 36.86
CA ALA A 581 0.99 -29.60 36.07
C ALA A 581 -0.01 -28.69 35.33
N GLY A 582 -0.20 -28.93 34.03
CA GLY A 582 -1.07 -28.15 33.14
C GLY A 582 -0.51 -26.82 32.64
N THR A 583 0.77 -26.51 32.90
CA THR A 583 1.41 -25.29 32.37
C THR A 583 1.41 -25.29 30.83
N PRO A 584 0.84 -24.29 30.16
CA PRO A 584 0.73 -24.26 28.71
C PRO A 584 2.06 -23.88 28.04
N VAL A 585 2.75 -24.87 27.49
CA VAL A 585 4.06 -24.68 26.83
C VAL A 585 4.00 -25.09 25.36
N VAL A 586 4.52 -24.23 24.48
CA VAL A 586 4.79 -24.48 23.06
C VAL A 586 6.31 -24.50 22.86
N MET A 587 6.87 -25.66 22.57
CA MET A 587 8.29 -25.87 22.33
C MET A 587 8.59 -25.88 20.82
N VAL A 588 9.47 -24.99 20.35
CA VAL A 588 9.97 -24.98 18.96
C VAL A 588 11.33 -25.66 18.92
N ALA A 589 11.36 -26.91 18.44
CA ALA A 589 12.52 -27.79 18.54
C ALA A 589 12.75 -28.60 17.25
N PRO A 590 13.00 -27.96 16.10
CA PRO A 590 13.45 -28.68 14.91
C PRO A 590 14.82 -29.33 15.15
N SER A 591 15.18 -30.29 14.29
CA SER A 591 16.51 -30.88 14.22
C SER A 591 17.57 -29.79 14.05
N GLY A 592 18.63 -29.87 14.85
CA GLY A 592 19.65 -28.83 14.92
C GLY A 592 20.51 -28.95 16.17
N ALA A 593 21.30 -27.93 16.45
CA ALA A 593 22.22 -27.88 17.57
C ALA A 593 21.52 -27.86 18.94
N SER A 594 20.25 -27.44 19.02
CA SER A 594 19.49 -27.41 20.28
C SER A 594 18.57 -28.64 20.49
N ALA A 595 18.60 -29.63 19.60
CA ALA A 595 17.62 -30.71 19.60
C ALA A 595 17.74 -31.66 20.79
N ASP A 596 18.96 -31.95 21.24
CA ASP A 596 19.23 -32.77 22.43
C ASP A 596 18.73 -32.07 23.70
N ARG A 597 19.06 -30.78 23.85
CA ARG A 597 18.62 -29.97 24.98
C ARG A 597 17.11 -29.81 25.01
N ALA A 598 16.47 -29.59 23.87
CA ALA A 598 15.01 -29.57 23.79
C ALA A 598 14.39 -30.89 24.26
N ALA A 599 15.00 -32.04 23.95
CA ALA A 599 14.52 -33.35 24.42
C ALA A 599 14.66 -33.54 25.94
N GLU A 600 15.73 -33.02 26.53
CA GLU A 600 15.92 -32.98 27.99
C GLU A 600 14.82 -32.14 28.65
N ILE A 601 14.58 -30.91 28.16
CA ILE A 601 13.55 -30.02 28.69
C ILE A 601 12.15 -30.60 28.50
N LEU A 602 11.88 -31.27 27.37
CA LEU A 602 10.59 -31.97 27.17
C LEU A 602 10.36 -33.08 28.20
N SER A 603 11.42 -33.77 28.62
CA SER A 603 11.34 -34.80 29.65
C SER A 603 11.04 -34.20 31.03
N GLU A 604 11.59 -33.03 31.35
CA GLU A 604 11.25 -32.28 32.56
C GLU A 604 9.81 -31.75 32.54
N LEU A 605 9.35 -31.23 31.40
CA LEU A 605 7.96 -30.78 31.22
C LEU A 605 6.95 -31.93 31.39
N ASP A 606 7.28 -33.12 30.91
CA ASP A 606 6.47 -34.32 31.13
C ASP A 606 6.49 -34.74 32.61
N PHE A 607 7.68 -34.73 33.25
CA PHE A 607 7.84 -35.07 34.66
C PHE A 607 6.98 -34.19 35.58
N ILE A 608 6.88 -32.89 35.31
CA ILE A 608 6.04 -31.96 36.09
C ILE A 608 4.57 -31.93 35.64
N GLY A 609 4.21 -32.67 34.59
CA GLY A 609 2.84 -32.80 34.09
C GLY A 609 2.33 -31.62 33.25
N ALA A 610 3.20 -30.86 32.58
CA ALA A 610 2.82 -29.67 31.81
C ALA A 610 2.06 -29.98 30.49
N PHE A 611 2.28 -31.16 29.89
CA PHE A 611 1.72 -31.59 28.59
C PHE A 611 1.95 -30.57 27.44
N PRO A 612 3.16 -30.52 26.87
CA PRO A 612 3.54 -29.49 25.91
C PRO A 612 2.96 -29.72 24.50
N ILE A 613 2.93 -28.63 23.72
CA ILE A 613 2.82 -28.66 22.26
C ILE A 613 4.22 -28.52 21.66
N VAL A 614 4.59 -29.36 20.69
CA VAL A 614 5.94 -29.42 20.12
C VAL A 614 5.89 -29.14 18.63
N VAL A 615 6.60 -28.11 18.17
CA VAL A 615 6.83 -27.77 16.77
C VAL A 615 8.18 -28.34 16.36
N SER A 616 8.19 -29.44 15.59
CA SER A 616 9.42 -30.15 15.23
C SER A 616 9.24 -31.06 14.01
N ASP A 617 10.30 -31.32 13.26
CA ASP A 617 10.36 -32.37 12.22
C ASP A 617 10.46 -33.79 12.80
N VAL A 618 10.83 -33.91 14.09
CA VAL A 618 10.90 -35.18 14.82
C VAL A 618 9.73 -35.26 15.80
N ALA A 619 9.05 -36.41 15.82
CA ALA A 619 7.97 -36.63 16.79
C ALA A 619 8.52 -36.64 18.23
N PRO A 620 7.84 -35.99 19.19
CA PRO A 620 8.27 -35.98 20.59
C PRO A 620 8.21 -37.40 21.17
N ARG A 621 9.16 -37.72 22.04
CA ARG A 621 9.25 -39.03 22.73
C ARG A 621 8.45 -39.10 24.03
N VAL A 622 7.90 -37.96 24.46
CA VAL A 622 7.04 -37.82 25.62
C VAL A 622 5.61 -37.47 25.18
N PRO A 623 4.59 -37.69 26.01
CA PRO A 623 3.23 -37.23 25.74
C PRO A 623 3.16 -35.73 25.43
N ALA A 624 2.82 -35.39 24.19
CA ALA A 624 2.73 -34.02 23.71
C ALA A 624 1.82 -33.94 22.47
N LEU A 625 1.30 -32.74 22.19
CA LEU A 625 0.70 -32.46 20.88
C LEU A 625 1.81 -32.10 19.89
N HIS A 626 1.85 -32.76 18.73
CA HIS A 626 2.89 -32.54 17.73
C HIS A 626 2.39 -31.69 16.56
N LEU A 627 3.11 -30.61 16.27
CA LEU A 627 2.97 -29.76 15.09
C LEU A 627 4.15 -30.07 14.14
N PRO A 628 3.98 -31.01 13.18
CA PRO A 628 5.08 -31.56 12.41
C PRO A 628 5.67 -30.56 11.41
N LEU A 629 7.00 -30.50 11.31
CA LEU A 629 7.70 -29.79 10.23
C LEU A 629 8.16 -30.77 9.14
N ALA A 630 8.35 -30.27 7.93
CA ALA A 630 9.06 -31.04 6.92
C ALA A 630 10.55 -31.19 7.32
N ALA A 631 11.09 -32.41 7.15
CA ALA A 631 12.44 -32.76 7.59
C ALA A 631 13.55 -32.34 6.60
N ALA A 632 14.80 -32.57 7.00
CA ALA A 632 16.01 -32.35 6.20
C ALA A 632 16.25 -30.89 5.78
N VAL A 633 15.82 -29.95 6.63
CA VAL A 633 16.14 -28.53 6.48
C VAL A 633 17.33 -28.18 7.37
N PRO A 634 18.39 -27.54 6.83
CA PRO A 634 19.46 -26.99 7.65
C PRO A 634 18.90 -26.04 8.71
N GLU A 635 19.42 -26.13 9.93
CA GLU A 635 18.90 -25.42 11.11
C GLU A 635 18.77 -23.91 10.90
N GLU A 636 19.67 -23.27 10.16
CA GLU A 636 19.61 -21.83 9.86
C GLU A 636 18.36 -21.43 9.06
N PHE A 637 17.77 -22.35 8.29
CA PHE A 637 16.56 -22.12 7.50
C PHE A 637 15.29 -22.69 8.16
N SER A 638 15.42 -23.36 9.31
CA SER A 638 14.24 -23.91 10.00
C SER A 638 13.20 -22.87 10.41
N PRO A 639 13.53 -21.58 10.71
CA PRO A 639 12.51 -20.58 10.99
C PRO A 639 11.49 -20.38 9.87
N LEU A 640 11.89 -20.60 8.60
CA LEU A 640 10.99 -20.52 7.45
C LEU A 640 9.87 -21.57 7.49
N LEU A 641 10.10 -22.71 8.16
CA LEU A 641 9.09 -23.74 8.37
C LEU A 641 8.40 -23.63 9.72
N ALA A 642 9.14 -23.34 10.80
CA ALA A 642 8.62 -23.30 12.16
C ALA A 642 7.55 -22.22 12.37
N ALA A 643 7.64 -21.09 11.68
CA ALA A 643 6.65 -20.02 11.76
C ALA A 643 5.28 -20.40 11.17
N LEU A 644 5.20 -21.39 10.28
CA LEU A 644 3.96 -21.81 9.61
C LEU A 644 2.93 -22.40 10.58
N PRO A 645 3.24 -23.47 11.35
CA PRO A 645 2.29 -24.00 12.33
C PRO A 645 2.00 -23.01 13.45
N LEU A 646 2.94 -22.12 13.80
CA LEU A 646 2.72 -21.07 14.80
C LEU A 646 1.72 -20.01 14.30
N SER A 647 1.78 -19.65 13.02
CA SER A 647 0.80 -18.77 12.38
C SER A 647 -0.59 -19.42 12.36
N LEU A 648 -0.68 -20.70 12.00
CA LEU A 648 -1.93 -21.47 12.07
C LEU A 648 -2.47 -21.58 13.49
N LEU A 649 -1.59 -21.76 14.48
CA LEU A 649 -1.98 -21.81 15.90
C LEU A 649 -2.60 -20.48 16.34
N GLY A 650 -1.96 -19.35 16.02
CA GLY A 650 -2.49 -18.02 16.30
C GLY A 650 -3.83 -17.76 15.61
N PHE A 651 -3.96 -18.15 14.34
CA PHE A 651 -5.21 -18.08 13.59
C PHE A 651 -6.34 -18.89 14.26
N HIS A 652 -6.14 -20.18 14.49
CA HIS A 652 -7.17 -21.05 15.06
C HIS A 652 -7.52 -20.72 16.51
N LEU A 653 -6.56 -20.22 17.30
CA LEU A 653 -6.85 -19.76 18.65
C LEU A 653 -7.72 -18.49 18.62
N ALA A 654 -7.47 -17.57 17.70
CA ALA A 654 -8.32 -16.40 17.51
C ALA A 654 -9.75 -16.80 17.10
N GLU A 655 -9.89 -17.72 16.14
CA GLU A 655 -11.19 -18.28 15.76
C GLU A 655 -11.92 -18.91 16.96
N THR A 656 -11.21 -19.75 17.72
CA THR A 656 -11.76 -20.46 18.89
C THR A 656 -12.26 -19.48 19.96
N LEU A 657 -11.59 -18.34 20.12
CA LEU A 657 -11.94 -17.30 21.08
C LEU A 657 -12.91 -16.25 20.51
N GLY A 658 -13.34 -16.37 19.26
CA GLY A 658 -14.21 -15.40 18.58
C GLY A 658 -13.55 -14.03 18.38
N LYS A 659 -12.21 -13.99 18.28
CA LYS A 659 -11.41 -12.77 18.09
C LYS A 659 -11.10 -12.58 16.62
N LYS A 660 -11.08 -11.31 16.20
CA LYS A 660 -10.93 -10.94 14.80
C LYS A 660 -9.56 -10.36 14.44
N SER A 661 -8.91 -9.67 15.37
CA SER A 661 -7.56 -9.07 15.22
C SER A 661 -7.17 -8.30 16.50
N TYR A 662 -6.23 -7.36 16.35
CA TYR A 662 -5.68 -6.46 17.37
C TYR A 662 -6.76 -5.83 18.25
N ASN A 663 -6.43 -5.63 19.52
CA ASN A 663 -7.32 -5.04 20.51
C ASN A 663 -6.97 -3.57 20.78
N PHE A 664 -7.47 -2.65 19.95
CA PHE A 664 -7.42 -1.23 20.28
C PHE A 664 -8.69 -0.81 21.02
N PRO A 665 -8.59 -0.01 22.10
CA PRO A 665 -9.76 0.41 22.87
C PRO A 665 -10.64 1.40 22.11
N SER A 666 -10.11 2.07 21.09
CA SER A 666 -10.81 2.92 20.12
C SER A 666 -9.95 3.13 18.87
N GLU A 667 -10.54 3.59 17.77
CA GLU A 667 -9.78 3.99 16.58
C GLU A 667 -8.88 5.21 16.85
N ALA A 668 -9.26 6.10 17.77
CA ALA A 668 -8.39 7.20 18.22
C ALA A 668 -7.14 6.67 18.95
N ALA A 669 -7.29 5.67 19.83
CA ALA A 669 -6.15 5.05 20.51
C ALA A 669 -5.24 4.30 19.55
N LYS A 670 -5.82 3.67 18.51
CA LYS A 670 -5.06 3.07 17.42
C LYS A 670 -4.24 4.10 16.64
N THR A 671 -4.87 5.22 16.27
CA THR A 671 -4.22 6.31 15.54
C THR A 671 -3.07 6.89 16.36
N GLU A 672 -3.33 7.27 17.61
CA GLU A 672 -2.29 7.77 18.54
C GLU A 672 -1.14 6.76 18.72
N HIS A 673 -1.46 5.47 18.82
CA HIS A 673 -0.44 4.43 18.89
C HIS A 673 0.43 4.40 17.63
N TYR A 674 -0.18 4.38 16.45
CA TYR A 674 0.56 4.40 15.18
C TYR A 674 1.37 5.66 14.99
N ASP A 675 0.84 6.82 15.34
CA ASP A 675 1.56 8.09 15.32
C ASP A 675 2.77 8.03 16.25
N THR A 676 2.62 7.45 17.44
CA THR A 676 3.72 7.29 18.40
C THR A 676 4.85 6.41 17.84
N ILE A 677 4.52 5.25 17.25
CA ILE A 677 5.55 4.31 16.74
C ILE A 677 6.13 4.73 15.38
N HIS A 678 5.40 5.54 14.61
CA HIS A 678 5.88 6.12 13.35
C HIS A 678 6.60 7.46 13.53
N ARG A 679 6.44 8.13 14.67
CA ARG A 679 7.13 9.39 14.96
C ARG A 679 8.65 9.20 14.92
N ILE A 680 9.28 9.91 14.00
CA ILE A 680 10.73 9.96 13.87
C ILE A 680 11.25 11.03 14.83
N VAL A 681 11.88 10.59 15.92
CA VAL A 681 12.60 11.48 16.83
C VAL A 681 14.05 11.05 16.84
N ILE A 682 14.89 11.76 16.08
CA ILE A 682 16.33 11.57 16.10
C ILE A 682 16.86 12.23 17.36
N GLY A 683 17.56 11.49 18.21
CA GLY A 683 18.25 12.11 19.33
C GLY A 683 19.64 11.55 19.52
N GLU A 684 20.40 12.23 20.37
CA GLU A 684 21.82 11.94 20.51
C GLU A 684 22.04 10.53 21.10
N PRO A 685 22.92 9.73 20.49
CA PRO A 685 23.38 8.49 21.11
C PRO A 685 24.25 8.79 22.34
N ALA A 686 24.27 7.84 23.27
CA ALA A 686 25.01 7.89 24.53
C ALA A 686 26.54 7.86 24.33
#